data_AF-A0A7V9G7U2-F1
#
_entry.id   AF-A0A7V9G7U2-F1
#
_cell.length_a   1.000
_cell.length_b   1.000
_cell.length_c   1.000
_cell.angle_alpha   90.00
_cell.angle_beta   90.00
_cell.angle_gamma   90.00
#
_symmetry.space_group_name_H-M   'P 1'
#
loop_
_entity.id
_entity.type
_entity.pdbx_description
1 polymer ?
#
loop_
_entity_poly.entity_id
_entity_poly.type
_entity_poly.pdbx_seq_one_letter_code
_entity_poly.pdbx_strand_id
1 'polypeptide(L)'
;MTATAATDDDLLVSYARSGDRAALDALLQRHLDLAYRVAKRITGNGADAEDAVQSAFMRVLADAQQFRGESSAKSWLLAVVVHAAIKHTRGERRRRRHERTAAVPVPAGSADDGMADAVRAAIEELPDHERLPVVLRYVEDLPFKQVAETLSIPEGTAKAQVHRGLERMRGHLGRLGYTVGASGVASCIPIGTLETAPSSLAVSIGALAATGPATPAAVGAAAGSWITTLAMAAALAVALTTAVLVYRWSHVRIAPGEDIQATIECHAAGTTFILAAGVHRLQSVRPRDGDRFVGEGAAATRLSGARILSGFSREGDRWSIAGQAQRGQVHGSGDRDHPGAPYPEDLFIDDRLLEHVRSLDLVAAGTWFFDYDAQRIWIGEDPQGKRIETSIAASAFSGPARDVVLRDLTVERYAAPAQTGAIGGVDPGPGWTVSGCAIHANHGAGIRVSAAWRVERCQVDDNGQLGIGGNGDGIALIGNDIERNNVARFDPGWEAGGIKLSRCRRALVQGNRLADNLGIAVLIDGDSDDARCEANVIADNARDGIVIASSARANVSGNRLSRNGRTFDGWLWGSQILIRNSRDCTVSDNTVVIAADHGSGIGLMQQASEDAGRTYPTSGNRVSANDITWLGSPAGIGGGVADYRLDAFLAGGNRFDGNHYHLAKPAGTAWEWGARLGWDAFRAAGHEATGTSDEVIAGHTPASPP
;
A
#
# COMPACT_ATOMS: atom_id res chain seq x y z
N MET A 1 -14.78 -4.29 33.95
CA MET A 1 -14.41 -2.87 34.07
C MET A 1 -13.24 -2.64 33.13
N THR A 2 -13.50 -2.19 31.90
CA THR A 2 -12.48 -1.84 30.91
C THR A 2 -12.02 -0.41 31.18
N ALA A 3 -10.74 -0.20 31.47
CA ALA A 3 -10.16 1.12 31.62
C ALA A 3 -10.27 1.87 30.27
N THR A 4 -11.01 2.98 30.25
CA THR A 4 -11.03 3.92 29.13
C THR A 4 -9.63 4.48 28.92
N ALA A 5 -9.12 4.42 27.68
CA ALA A 5 -7.82 4.99 27.33
C ALA A 5 -7.78 6.49 27.67
N ALA A 6 -6.68 6.95 28.27
CA ALA A 6 -6.50 8.34 28.68
C ALA A 6 -6.55 9.29 27.47
N THR A 7 -7.30 10.38 27.61
CA THR A 7 -7.42 11.42 26.57
C THR A 7 -6.12 12.23 26.44
N ASP A 8 -5.94 12.98 25.36
CA ASP A 8 -4.75 13.82 25.16
C ASP A 8 -4.55 14.84 26.29
N ASP A 9 -5.66 15.39 26.79
CA ASP A 9 -5.66 16.33 27.91
C ASP A 9 -5.26 15.61 29.21
N ASP A 10 -5.75 14.38 29.45
CA ASP A 10 -5.35 13.57 30.60
C ASP A 10 -3.84 13.24 30.56
N LEU A 11 -3.32 12.91 29.38
CA LEU A 11 -1.90 12.59 29.18
C LEU A 11 -1.01 13.82 29.45
N LEU A 12 -1.37 14.98 28.91
CA LEU A 12 -0.62 16.22 29.14
C LEU A 12 -0.72 16.68 30.59
N VAL A 13 -1.90 16.57 31.22
CA VAL A 13 -2.11 16.91 32.63
C VAL A 13 -1.36 15.94 33.56
N SER A 14 -1.30 14.64 33.23
CA SER A 14 -0.49 13.67 33.98
C SER A 14 0.98 14.11 33.97
N TYR A 15 1.56 14.35 32.79
CA TYR A 15 2.93 14.84 32.68
C TYR A 15 3.14 16.18 33.41
N ALA A 16 2.21 17.13 33.26
CA ALA A 16 2.26 18.43 33.92
C ALA A 16 2.04 18.38 35.44
N ARG A 17 1.65 17.27 36.06
CA ARG A 17 1.48 17.19 37.53
C ARG A 17 2.51 16.31 38.20
N SER A 18 2.83 15.18 37.58
CA SER A 18 3.69 14.15 38.18
C SER A 18 4.99 13.93 37.41
N GLY A 19 5.17 14.58 36.26
CA GLY A 19 6.31 14.32 35.38
C GLY A 19 6.22 12.98 34.65
N ASP A 20 5.02 12.39 34.55
CA ASP A 20 4.76 11.10 33.89
C ASP A 20 5.25 11.07 32.43
N ARG A 21 6.42 10.49 32.24
CA ARG A 21 7.10 10.41 30.93
C ARG A 21 6.41 9.47 29.96
N ALA A 22 5.73 8.43 30.47
CA ALA A 22 4.99 7.51 29.61
C ALA A 22 3.73 8.18 29.05
N ALA A 23 3.07 9.02 29.86
CA ALA A 23 1.95 9.81 29.38
C ALA A 23 2.36 10.83 28.31
N LEU A 24 3.52 11.48 28.49
CA LEU A 24 4.04 12.39 27.49
C LEU A 24 4.48 11.68 26.21
N ASP A 25 5.20 10.56 26.30
CA ASP A 25 5.60 9.78 25.13
C ASP A 25 4.38 9.33 24.33
N ALA A 26 3.35 8.81 25.02
CA ALA A 26 2.08 8.43 24.38
C ALA A 26 1.40 9.61 23.66
N LEU A 27 1.44 10.82 24.23
CA LEU A 27 0.90 12.04 23.61
C LEU A 27 1.72 12.45 22.37
N LEU A 28 3.05 12.44 22.46
CA LEU A 28 3.93 12.86 21.38
C LEU A 28 3.91 11.86 20.21
N GLN A 29 3.95 10.55 20.48
CA GLN A 29 3.85 9.50 19.46
C GLN A 29 2.50 9.58 18.72
N ARG A 30 1.40 9.82 19.44
CA ARG A 30 0.06 9.94 18.86
C ARG A 30 -0.07 11.09 17.85
N HIS A 31 0.69 12.16 18.02
CA HIS A 31 0.61 13.36 17.19
C HIS A 31 1.84 13.62 16.32
N LEU A 32 2.82 12.71 16.32
CA LEU A 32 4.10 12.86 15.63
C LEU A 32 3.92 13.08 14.13
N ASP A 33 3.17 12.21 13.45
CA ASP A 33 2.97 12.32 12.00
C ASP A 33 2.27 13.63 11.61
N LEU A 34 1.31 14.08 12.43
CA LEU A 34 0.61 15.36 12.20
C LEU A 34 1.55 16.55 12.43
N ALA A 35 2.34 16.53 13.50
CA ALA A 35 3.34 17.55 13.78
C ALA A 35 4.37 17.66 12.65
N TYR A 36 4.85 16.53 12.14
CA TYR A 36 5.80 16.47 11.02
C TYR A 36 5.24 17.04 9.73
N ARG A 37 4.01 16.65 9.34
CA ARG A 37 3.36 17.20 8.14
C ARG A 37 3.20 18.71 8.22
N VAL A 38 2.68 19.21 9.35
CA VAL A 38 2.49 20.64 9.58
C VAL A 38 3.83 21.37 9.51
N ALA A 39 4.88 20.85 10.15
CA ALA A 39 6.22 21.45 10.11
C ALA A 39 6.79 21.47 8.68
N LYS A 40 6.72 20.35 7.94
CA LYS A 40 7.24 20.23 6.57
C LYS A 40 6.56 21.17 5.59
N ARG A 41 5.27 21.44 5.76
CA ARG A 41 4.55 22.45 4.95
C ARG A 41 4.99 23.89 5.26
N ILE A 42 5.46 24.14 6.47
CA ILE A 42 5.93 25.47 6.89
C ILE A 42 7.40 25.69 6.47
N THR A 43 8.23 24.66 6.57
CA THR A 43 9.68 24.72 6.27
C THR A 43 9.99 24.46 4.79
N GLY A 44 9.15 23.70 4.10
CA GLY A 44 9.28 23.39 2.67
C GLY A 44 10.28 22.25 2.36
N ASN A 45 10.89 21.64 3.37
CA ASN A 45 11.73 20.45 3.20
C ASN A 45 11.77 19.58 4.48
N GLY A 46 12.19 18.32 4.32
CA GLY A 46 12.14 17.32 5.39
C GLY A 46 13.09 17.59 6.56
N ALA A 47 14.35 17.95 6.28
CA ALA A 47 15.35 18.16 7.32
C ALA A 47 14.95 19.26 8.30
N ASP A 48 14.53 20.41 7.80
CA ASP A 48 14.09 21.53 8.65
C ASP A 48 12.78 21.21 9.39
N ALA A 49 11.95 20.33 8.83
CA ALA A 49 10.74 19.85 9.49
C ALA A 49 11.05 18.96 10.69
N GLU A 50 12.01 18.03 10.55
CA GLU A 50 12.50 17.18 11.64
C GLU A 50 13.04 18.05 12.79
N ASP A 51 13.89 19.03 12.46
CA ASP A 51 14.47 19.96 13.43
C ASP A 51 13.40 20.80 14.14
N ALA A 52 12.38 21.27 13.40
CA ALA A 52 11.27 22.04 13.95
C ALA A 52 10.40 21.21 14.90
N VAL A 53 10.08 19.95 14.54
CA VAL A 53 9.32 19.04 15.42
C VAL A 53 10.11 18.71 16.67
N GLN A 54 11.40 18.38 16.54
CA GLN A 54 12.27 18.09 17.69
C GLN A 54 12.36 19.30 18.63
N SER A 55 12.53 20.50 18.07
CA SER A 55 12.54 21.76 18.83
C SER A 55 11.21 22.03 19.54
N ALA A 56 10.10 21.76 18.87
CA ALA A 56 8.76 21.92 19.44
C ALA A 56 8.53 20.96 20.60
N PHE A 57 8.94 19.70 20.46
CA PHE A 57 8.73 18.67 21.48
C PHE A 57 9.63 18.90 22.70
N MET A 58 10.87 19.39 22.51
CA MET A 58 11.71 19.90 23.60
C MET A 58 11.05 21.04 24.37
N ARG A 59 10.31 21.90 23.66
CA ARG A 59 9.60 23.01 24.29
C ARG A 59 8.34 22.56 25.02
N VAL A 60 7.61 21.59 24.48
CA VAL A 60 6.49 20.92 25.16
C VAL A 60 6.96 20.29 26.47
N LEU A 61 8.11 19.62 26.48
CA LEU A 61 8.74 19.07 27.68
C LEU A 61 8.99 20.13 28.76
N ALA A 62 9.42 21.33 28.37
CA ALA A 62 9.75 22.43 29.27
C ALA A 62 8.52 23.22 29.74
N ASP A 63 7.55 23.43 28.86
CA ASP A 63 6.43 24.36 29.05
C ASP A 63 5.11 23.64 29.40
N ALA A 64 5.06 22.31 29.49
CA ALA A 64 3.83 21.55 29.79
C ALA A 64 3.15 21.98 31.11
N GLN A 65 3.92 22.40 32.12
CA GLN A 65 3.43 22.94 33.39
C GLN A 65 2.62 24.25 33.22
N GLN A 66 2.82 24.94 32.10
CA GLN A 66 2.14 26.19 31.77
C GLN A 66 0.85 25.96 30.97
N PHE A 67 0.49 24.71 30.67
CA PHE A 67 -0.77 24.38 30.01
C PHE A 67 -1.95 24.67 30.94
N ARG A 68 -2.79 25.65 30.57
CA ARG A 68 -3.92 26.13 31.38
C ARG A 68 -5.28 25.50 31.01
N GLY A 69 -5.31 24.59 30.04
CA GLY A 69 -6.56 23.99 29.55
C GLY A 69 -7.45 24.94 28.76
N GLU A 70 -6.94 26.10 28.35
CA GLU A 70 -7.67 27.09 27.53
C GLU A 70 -7.86 26.65 26.07
N SER A 71 -7.13 25.61 25.64
CA SER A 71 -7.26 24.90 24.36
C SER A 71 -7.00 23.41 24.58
N SER A 72 -7.34 22.55 23.62
CA SER A 72 -7.00 21.11 23.72
C SER A 72 -5.48 20.90 23.70
N ALA A 73 -4.99 19.84 24.34
CA ALA A 73 -3.59 19.45 24.32
C ALA A 73 -3.06 19.29 22.88
N LYS A 74 -3.90 18.79 21.97
CA LYS A 74 -3.62 18.72 20.53
C LYS A 74 -3.43 20.11 19.90
N SER A 75 -4.36 21.04 20.11
CA SER A 75 -4.28 22.41 19.58
C SER A 75 -3.03 23.12 20.11
N TRP A 76 -2.73 22.95 21.40
CA TRP A 76 -1.57 23.55 22.05
C TRP A 76 -0.24 22.98 21.52
N LEU A 77 -0.14 21.65 21.38
CA LEU A 77 1.02 20.98 20.78
C LEU A 77 1.28 21.48 19.34
N LEU A 78 0.25 21.53 18.51
CA LEU A 78 0.36 22.02 17.14
C LEU A 78 0.74 23.49 17.09
N ALA A 79 0.26 24.33 18.01
CA ALA A 79 0.68 25.73 18.10
C ALA A 79 2.19 25.84 18.38
N VAL A 80 2.74 24.99 19.26
CA VAL A 80 4.19 24.96 19.54
C VAL A 80 4.98 24.52 18.30
N VAL A 81 4.49 23.52 17.56
CA VAL A 81 5.09 23.04 16.30
C VAL A 81 5.07 24.13 15.22
N VAL A 82 3.93 24.80 15.02
CA VAL A 82 3.79 25.90 14.05
C VAL A 82 4.76 27.03 14.39
N HIS A 83 4.86 27.43 15.66
CA HIS A 83 5.80 28.47 16.08
C HIS A 83 7.27 28.06 15.89
N ALA A 84 7.62 26.80 16.17
CA ALA A 84 8.98 26.28 15.96
C ALA A 84 9.35 26.28 14.48
N ALA A 85 8.45 25.79 13.61
CA ALA A 85 8.66 25.75 12.18
C ALA A 85 8.79 27.16 11.56
N ILE A 86 7.91 28.11 11.94
CA ILE A 86 8.01 29.51 11.48
C ILE A 86 9.34 30.15 11.92
N LYS A 87 9.78 29.89 13.15
CA LYS A 87 11.05 30.40 13.67
C LYS A 87 12.24 29.84 12.88
N HIS A 88 12.20 28.56 12.54
CA HIS A 88 13.22 27.89 11.74
C HIS A 88 13.31 28.51 10.32
N THR A 89 12.17 28.63 9.62
CA THR A 89 12.11 29.22 8.27
C THR A 89 12.54 30.70 8.23
N ARG A 90 12.30 31.49 9.29
CA ARG A 90 12.76 32.88 9.39
C ARG A 90 14.27 32.99 9.58
N GLY A 91 14.89 32.04 10.28
CA GLY A 91 16.34 31.94 10.45
C GLY A 91 17.05 31.63 9.14
N GLU A 92 16.52 30.68 8.37
CA GLU A 92 17.07 30.30 7.07
C GLU A 92 16.76 31.28 5.94
N ARG A 93 15.60 31.93 5.89
CA ARG A 93 15.35 33.00 4.89
C ARG A 93 16.36 34.15 5.02
N ARG A 94 16.89 34.41 6.22
CA ARG A 94 17.97 35.39 6.46
C ARG A 94 19.33 34.89 5.96
N ARG A 95 19.55 33.57 5.94
CA ARG A 95 20.74 32.87 5.41
C ARG A 95 20.68 32.73 3.88
N ARG A 96 19.56 32.26 3.32
CA ARG A 96 19.31 32.09 1.88
C ARG A 96 19.17 33.42 1.12
N ARG A 97 18.72 34.51 1.78
CA ARG A 97 18.73 35.87 1.20
C ARG A 97 20.14 36.46 1.06
N HIS A 98 21.14 35.91 1.73
CA HIS A 98 22.54 36.23 1.48
C HIS A 98 23.15 35.39 0.33
N GLU A 99 22.49 34.31 -0.10
CA GLU A 99 23.13 33.28 -0.95
C GLU A 99 22.50 33.06 -2.33
N ARG A 100 21.36 33.67 -2.69
CA ARG A 100 20.79 33.50 -4.05
C ARG A 100 20.32 34.82 -4.68
N THR A 101 21.20 35.38 -5.50
CA THR A 101 20.83 36.06 -6.75
C THR A 101 20.89 35.02 -7.87
N ALA A 102 19.92 35.06 -8.80
CA ALA A 102 19.77 34.25 -10.01
C ALA A 102 19.11 32.85 -9.87
N ALA A 103 17.87 32.75 -10.35
CA ALA A 103 17.42 31.91 -11.49
C ALA A 103 15.89 31.67 -11.40
N VAL A 104 15.20 31.91 -12.51
CA VAL A 104 13.75 31.66 -12.70
C VAL A 104 13.60 30.37 -13.52
N PRO A 105 12.73 29.41 -13.15
CA PRO A 105 12.35 28.31 -14.03
C PRO A 105 11.06 28.62 -14.82
N VAL A 106 11.00 28.14 -16.07
CA VAL A 106 9.81 28.10 -16.94
C VAL A 106 9.25 26.67 -16.94
N PRO A 107 7.92 26.45 -16.87
CA PRO A 107 7.33 25.11 -16.85
C PRO A 107 7.01 24.59 -18.27
N ALA A 108 7.05 23.26 -18.43
CA ALA A 108 6.42 22.55 -19.54
C ALA A 108 5.68 21.32 -18.97
N GLY A 109 4.36 21.26 -19.20
CA GLY A 109 3.50 20.15 -18.79
C GLY A 109 2.08 20.30 -19.37
N SER A 110 1.43 19.17 -19.68
CA SER A 110 0.08 19.07 -20.25
C SER A 110 -1.03 19.50 -19.28
N ALA A 111 -2.21 19.83 -19.83
CA ALA A 111 -3.23 20.69 -19.21
C ALA A 111 -3.87 20.25 -17.87
N ASP A 112 -3.75 18.99 -17.42
CA ASP A 112 -4.34 18.52 -16.14
C ASP A 112 -3.35 18.41 -14.96
N ASP A 113 -2.05 18.15 -15.21
CA ASP A 113 -1.01 18.19 -14.14
C ASP A 113 -0.63 19.63 -13.76
N GLY A 114 -0.90 20.60 -14.66
CA GLY A 114 -0.60 22.01 -14.42
C GLY A 114 -1.43 22.64 -13.31
N MET A 115 -2.66 22.17 -13.06
CA MET A 115 -3.51 22.76 -12.02
C MET A 115 -2.99 22.45 -10.61
N ALA A 116 -2.58 21.20 -10.33
CA ALA A 116 -2.10 20.82 -9.01
C ALA A 116 -0.79 21.54 -8.65
N ASP A 117 0.11 21.68 -9.61
CA ASP A 117 1.36 22.41 -9.42
C ASP A 117 1.14 23.93 -9.36
N ALA A 118 0.20 24.47 -10.14
CA ALA A 118 -0.20 25.87 -10.05
C ALA A 118 -0.88 26.20 -8.71
N VAL A 119 -1.69 25.29 -8.16
CA VAL A 119 -2.30 25.44 -6.83
C VAL A 119 -1.23 25.38 -5.74
N ARG A 120 -0.26 24.47 -5.86
CA ARG A 120 0.89 24.38 -4.93
C ARG A 120 1.71 25.68 -4.94
N ALA A 121 2.07 26.17 -6.12
CA ALA A 121 2.77 27.45 -6.28
C ALA A 121 1.95 28.62 -5.72
N ALA A 122 0.63 28.64 -5.95
CA ALA A 122 -0.26 29.66 -5.43
C ALA A 122 -0.33 29.68 -3.89
N ILE A 123 -0.28 28.50 -3.24
CA ILE A 123 -0.21 28.39 -1.76
C ILE A 123 1.14 28.92 -1.26
N GLU A 124 2.24 28.62 -1.94
CA GLU A 124 3.59 29.04 -1.55
C GLU A 124 3.80 30.56 -1.67
N GLU A 125 3.09 31.22 -2.59
CA GLU A 125 3.12 32.67 -2.75
C GLU A 125 2.29 33.45 -1.72
N LEU A 126 1.45 32.78 -0.93
CA LEU A 126 0.65 33.45 0.10
C LEU A 126 1.54 34.00 1.22
N PRO A 127 1.25 35.21 1.74
CA PRO A 127 1.89 35.66 2.97
C PRO A 127 1.51 34.73 4.12
N ASP A 128 2.43 34.50 5.07
CA ASP A 128 2.26 33.47 6.12
C ASP A 128 0.94 33.57 6.90
N HIS A 129 0.44 34.79 7.15
CA HIS A 129 -0.82 35.03 7.86
C HIS A 129 -2.09 34.68 7.05
N GLU A 130 -1.97 34.41 5.75
CA GLU A 130 -3.03 33.85 4.89
C GLU A 130 -2.73 32.38 4.57
N ARG A 131 -1.45 32.03 4.36
CA ARG A 131 -0.98 30.67 4.05
C ARG A 131 -1.28 29.66 5.16
N LEU A 132 -0.92 29.98 6.41
CA LEU A 132 -1.05 29.04 7.53
C LEU A 132 -2.53 28.67 7.81
N PRO A 133 -3.48 29.62 7.85
CA PRO A 133 -4.90 29.28 7.96
C PRO A 133 -5.41 28.40 6.80
N VAL A 134 -4.97 28.65 5.55
CA VAL A 134 -5.39 27.87 4.37
C VAL A 134 -4.86 26.44 4.45
N VAL A 135 -3.58 26.26 4.80
CA VAL A 135 -2.97 24.93 4.95
C VAL A 135 -3.64 24.15 6.08
N LEU A 136 -3.77 24.74 7.27
CA LEU A 136 -4.41 24.08 8.41
C LEU A 136 -5.87 23.72 8.11
N ARG A 137 -6.61 24.59 7.39
CA ARG A 137 -8.03 24.35 7.08
C ARG A 137 -8.25 23.33 5.97
N TYR A 138 -7.53 23.41 4.86
CA TYR A 138 -7.86 22.67 3.63
C TYR A 138 -6.88 21.56 3.28
N VAL A 139 -5.64 21.63 3.77
CA VAL A 139 -4.64 20.57 3.56
C VAL A 139 -4.67 19.56 4.71
N GLU A 140 -4.79 20.06 5.96
CA GLU A 140 -4.82 19.24 7.18
C GLU A 140 -6.25 19.05 7.76
N ASP A 141 -7.27 19.55 7.06
CA ASP A 141 -8.71 19.47 7.39
C ASP A 141 -9.08 19.85 8.84
N LEU A 142 -8.40 20.84 9.43
CA LEU A 142 -8.73 21.32 10.77
C LEU A 142 -9.97 22.24 10.72
N PRO A 143 -10.93 22.10 11.66
CA PRO A 143 -12.05 23.03 11.77
C PRO A 143 -11.56 24.44 12.14
N PHE A 144 -12.27 25.47 11.70
CA PHE A 144 -11.88 26.88 11.92
C PHE A 144 -11.57 27.23 13.37
N LYS A 145 -12.29 26.62 14.32
CA LYS A 145 -12.02 26.77 15.76
C LYS A 145 -10.61 26.29 16.13
N GLN A 146 -10.19 25.11 15.65
CA GLN A 146 -8.86 24.58 15.91
C GLN A 146 -7.77 25.36 15.16
N VAL A 147 -8.05 25.84 13.94
CA VAL A 147 -7.14 26.75 13.21
C VAL A 147 -6.91 28.04 14.00
N ALA A 148 -7.98 28.62 14.56
CA ALA A 148 -7.94 29.83 15.35
C ALA A 148 -7.16 29.66 16.66
N GLU A 149 -7.41 28.56 17.37
CA GLU A 149 -6.66 28.17 18.57
C GLU A 149 -5.17 27.95 18.26
N THR A 150 -4.86 27.22 17.18
CA THR A 150 -3.48 26.89 16.77
C THR A 150 -2.67 28.14 16.44
N LEU A 151 -3.31 29.14 15.81
CA LEU A 151 -2.66 30.38 15.38
C LEU A 151 -2.82 31.52 16.39
N SER A 152 -3.47 31.28 17.54
CA SER A 152 -3.76 32.30 18.56
C SER A 152 -4.45 33.56 18.00
N ILE A 153 -5.44 33.36 17.13
CA ILE A 153 -6.24 34.43 16.50
C ILE A 153 -7.74 34.22 16.74
N PRO A 154 -8.58 35.26 16.67
CA PRO A 154 -10.03 35.07 16.70
C PRO A 154 -10.53 34.19 15.55
N GLU A 155 -11.54 33.35 15.78
CA GLU A 155 -12.10 32.47 14.73
C GLU A 155 -12.60 33.25 13.51
N GLY A 156 -13.18 34.44 13.72
CA GLY A 156 -13.55 35.35 12.63
C GLY A 156 -12.35 35.83 11.81
N THR A 157 -11.20 36.05 12.46
CA THR A 157 -9.94 36.40 11.78
C THR A 157 -9.39 35.22 10.98
N ALA A 158 -9.46 34.00 11.51
CA ALA A 158 -9.06 32.79 10.78
C ALA A 158 -9.91 32.60 9.51
N LYS A 159 -11.24 32.73 9.61
CA LYS A 159 -12.16 32.69 8.45
C LYS A 159 -11.83 33.76 7.42
N ALA A 160 -11.58 34.99 7.88
CA ALA A 160 -11.25 36.10 7.00
C ALA A 160 -9.88 35.94 6.31
N GLN A 161 -8.88 35.40 7.00
CA GLN A 161 -7.56 35.11 6.44
C GLN A 161 -7.60 33.97 5.43
N VAL A 162 -8.35 32.89 5.72
CA VAL A 162 -8.60 31.80 4.76
C VAL A 162 -9.28 32.32 3.51
N HIS A 163 -10.32 33.12 3.66
CA HIS A 163 -11.03 33.72 2.52
C HIS A 163 -10.10 34.60 1.68
N ARG A 164 -9.29 35.46 2.30
CA ARG A 164 -8.30 36.29 1.58
C ARG A 164 -7.23 35.45 0.88
N GLY A 165 -6.77 34.37 1.51
CA GLY A 165 -5.82 33.43 0.92
C GLY A 165 -6.38 32.76 -0.33
N LEU A 166 -7.60 32.22 -0.27
CA LEU A 166 -8.28 31.63 -1.43
C LEU A 166 -8.49 32.64 -2.56
N GLU A 167 -8.85 33.88 -2.24
CA GLU A 167 -9.04 34.95 -3.23
C GLU A 167 -7.71 35.36 -3.91
N ARG A 168 -6.61 35.38 -3.14
CA ARG A 168 -5.27 35.64 -3.67
C ARG A 168 -4.78 34.48 -4.55
N MET A 169 -5.04 33.24 -4.15
CA MET A 169 -4.78 32.04 -4.96
C MET A 169 -5.59 32.08 -6.26
N ARG A 170 -6.88 32.46 -6.20
CA ARG A 170 -7.72 32.66 -7.38
C ARG A 170 -7.12 33.66 -8.36
N GLY A 171 -6.60 34.79 -7.86
CA GLY A 171 -5.90 35.78 -8.67
C GLY A 171 -4.60 35.26 -9.28
N HIS A 172 -3.85 34.43 -8.56
CA HIS A 172 -2.62 33.80 -9.07
C HIS A 172 -2.93 32.78 -10.18
N LEU A 173 -3.89 31.88 -9.95
CA LEU A 173 -4.35 30.89 -10.94
C LEU A 173 -4.94 31.55 -12.18
N GLY A 174 -5.70 32.64 -12.03
CA GLY A 174 -6.22 33.42 -13.15
C GLY A 174 -5.14 34.03 -14.04
N ARG A 175 -3.99 34.44 -13.48
CA ARG A 175 -2.84 34.93 -14.27
C ARG A 175 -2.14 33.81 -15.05
N LEU A 176 -2.26 32.57 -14.61
CA LEU A 176 -1.74 31.38 -15.28
C LEU A 176 -2.72 30.80 -16.32
N GLY A 177 -3.87 31.45 -16.55
CA GLY A 177 -4.86 31.05 -17.56
C GLY A 177 -5.96 30.12 -17.04
N TYR A 178 -6.01 29.84 -15.73
CA TYR A 178 -7.02 28.95 -15.14
C TYR A 178 -8.30 29.70 -14.73
N THR A 179 -9.46 29.21 -15.16
CA THR A 179 -10.78 29.74 -14.77
C THR A 179 -11.37 28.93 -13.62
N VAL A 180 -11.17 29.41 -12.38
CA VAL A 180 -11.68 28.76 -11.16
C VAL A 180 -12.68 29.67 -10.44
N GLY A 181 -13.89 29.17 -10.17
CA GLY A 181 -14.90 29.88 -9.38
C GLY A 181 -14.49 30.04 -7.91
N ALA A 182 -15.14 30.95 -7.17
CA ALA A 182 -14.79 31.26 -5.77
C ALA A 182 -14.78 30.03 -4.84
N SER A 183 -15.64 29.05 -5.08
CA SER A 183 -15.67 27.76 -4.35
C SER A 183 -14.74 26.69 -4.94
N GLY A 184 -14.31 26.85 -6.20
CA GLY A 184 -13.52 25.86 -6.93
C GLY A 184 -12.05 25.83 -6.52
N VAL A 185 -11.50 26.95 -6.03
CA VAL A 185 -10.09 27.01 -5.61
C VAL A 185 -9.86 26.09 -4.42
N ALA A 186 -10.81 26.05 -3.48
CA ALA A 186 -10.75 25.17 -2.30
C ALA A 186 -10.84 23.68 -2.67
N SER A 187 -11.65 23.31 -3.69
CA SER A 187 -11.76 21.91 -4.15
C SER A 187 -10.54 21.41 -4.92
N CYS A 188 -9.71 22.32 -5.43
CA CYS A 188 -8.46 21.97 -6.12
C CYS A 188 -7.26 21.88 -5.17
N ILE A 189 -7.42 22.22 -3.88
CA ILE A 189 -6.37 22.02 -2.87
C ILE A 189 -6.32 20.53 -2.55
N PRO A 190 -5.22 19.82 -2.85
CA PRO A 190 -5.12 18.41 -2.53
C PRO A 190 -5.19 18.25 -1.01
N ILE A 191 -6.08 17.38 -0.55
CA ILE A 191 -6.03 16.86 0.83
C ILE A 191 -4.69 16.16 0.97
N GLY A 192 -3.93 16.49 2.03
CA GLY A 192 -2.56 16.02 2.17
C GLY A 192 -2.45 14.49 2.07
N THR A 193 -1.49 14.00 1.28
CA THR A 193 -1.03 12.61 1.39
C THR A 193 -0.58 12.36 2.84
N LEU A 194 -0.96 11.23 3.43
CA LEU A 194 -0.58 10.84 4.79
C LEU A 194 0.91 10.51 4.86
N GLU A 195 1.73 11.55 4.78
CA GLU A 195 3.17 11.45 4.97
C GLU A 195 3.44 11.22 6.46
N THR A 196 4.18 10.14 6.75
CA THR A 196 4.59 9.75 8.10
C THR A 196 5.93 10.40 8.45
N ALA A 197 6.14 10.66 9.74
CA ALA A 197 7.43 11.11 10.22
C ALA A 197 8.52 10.05 9.94
N PRO A 198 9.76 10.45 9.62
CA PRO A 198 10.89 9.53 9.53
C PRO A 198 11.06 8.73 10.83
N SER A 199 11.41 7.46 10.71
CA SER A 199 11.62 6.57 11.86
C SER A 199 12.72 7.05 12.81
N SER A 200 13.71 7.78 12.28
CA SER A 200 14.74 8.50 13.05
C SER A 200 14.15 9.51 14.03
N LEU A 201 13.09 10.22 13.63
CA LEU A 201 12.39 11.19 14.46
C LEU A 201 11.58 10.49 15.56
N ALA A 202 10.90 9.40 15.24
CA ALA A 202 10.15 8.59 16.22
C ALA A 202 11.05 8.01 17.32
N VAL A 203 12.24 7.50 16.95
CA VAL A 203 13.26 7.02 17.89
C VAL A 203 13.83 8.15 18.74
N SER A 204 14.10 9.30 18.13
CA SER A 204 14.60 10.49 18.83
C SER A 204 13.62 11.01 19.88
N ILE A 205 12.31 10.86 19.65
CA ILE A 205 11.25 11.26 20.58
C ILE A 205 11.14 10.31 21.76
N GLY A 206 11.20 9.00 21.53
CA GLY A 206 11.26 8.01 22.61
C GLY A 206 12.47 8.24 23.52
N ALA A 207 13.62 8.60 22.94
CA ALA A 207 14.80 9.01 23.69
C ALA A 207 14.59 10.34 24.46
N LEU A 208 13.96 11.34 23.85
CA LEU A 208 13.70 12.65 24.46
C LEU A 208 12.71 12.58 25.65
N ALA A 209 11.69 11.71 25.55
CA ALA A 209 10.77 11.44 26.64
C ALA A 209 11.49 10.71 27.80
N ALA A 210 12.41 9.80 27.49
CA ALA A 210 13.21 9.05 28.46
C ALA A 210 14.32 9.87 29.14
N THR A 211 14.93 10.84 28.44
CA THR A 211 16.03 11.67 28.96
C THR A 211 15.69 13.17 28.86
N GLY A 212 15.10 13.73 29.91
CA GLY A 212 14.96 15.19 30.06
C GLY A 212 16.16 15.84 30.76
N PRO A 213 16.33 17.16 30.65
CA PRO A 213 17.43 17.88 31.30
C PRO A 213 17.29 17.79 32.83
N ALA A 214 18.41 17.55 33.50
CA ALA A 214 18.48 17.58 34.96
C ALA A 214 18.09 18.97 35.47
N THR A 215 17.05 19.05 36.31
CA THR A 215 16.80 20.23 37.15
C THR A 215 17.16 19.92 38.60
N PRO A 216 17.89 20.81 39.29
CA PRO A 216 18.14 20.69 40.72
C PRO A 216 16.90 21.09 41.53
N ALA A 217 16.88 20.61 42.77
CA ALA A 217 15.73 20.44 43.63
C ALA A 217 15.09 21.71 44.25
N ALA A 218 13.81 21.53 44.57
CA ALA A 218 13.05 21.93 45.76
C ALA A 218 12.82 23.42 46.11
N VAL A 219 11.56 23.74 46.46
CA VAL A 219 11.05 24.00 47.83
C VAL A 219 9.71 24.78 47.73
N GLY A 220 8.68 24.40 48.50
CA GLY A 220 7.74 25.40 49.06
C GLY A 220 6.23 25.14 48.96
N ALA A 221 5.71 24.44 49.97
CA ALA A 221 4.52 24.77 50.79
C ALA A 221 3.18 25.21 50.15
N ALA A 222 2.19 24.32 50.32
CA ALA A 222 0.97 24.47 51.14
C ALA A 222 -0.13 25.53 50.85
N ALA A 223 -1.36 24.99 50.86
CA ALA A 223 -2.61 25.48 51.48
C ALA A 223 -3.56 26.41 50.68
N GLY A 224 -4.84 26.01 50.67
CA GLY A 224 -5.98 26.89 50.41
C GLY A 224 -7.14 26.18 49.72
N SER A 225 -8.32 26.20 50.32
CA SER A 225 -9.45 25.30 50.04
C SER A 225 -10.75 26.09 49.74
N TRP A 226 -11.76 25.37 49.21
CA TRP A 226 -13.22 25.56 49.31
C TRP A 226 -14.03 26.22 48.15
N ILE A 227 -14.96 25.41 47.58
CA ILE A 227 -16.37 25.68 47.19
C ILE A 227 -16.61 26.56 45.93
N THR A 228 -17.18 26.02 44.84
CA THR A 228 -18.65 26.02 44.61
C THR A 228 -19.09 24.99 43.54
N THR A 229 -19.99 24.09 43.96
CA THR A 229 -20.85 23.22 43.14
C THR A 229 -22.18 23.91 42.78
N LEU A 230 -22.88 23.36 41.78
CA LEU A 230 -24.24 23.67 41.28
C LEU A 230 -24.35 24.69 40.12
N ALA A 231 -23.86 24.29 38.94
CA ALA A 231 -24.41 24.76 37.65
C ALA A 231 -24.21 23.75 36.49
N MET A 232 -23.30 22.78 36.62
CA MET A 232 -22.91 21.90 35.51
C MET A 232 -23.83 20.69 35.24
N ALA A 233 -24.75 20.32 36.13
CA ALA A 233 -25.49 19.06 35.97
C ALA A 233 -26.64 19.13 34.94
N ALA A 234 -27.22 20.30 34.68
CA ALA A 234 -28.34 20.44 33.74
C ALA A 234 -27.91 20.74 32.29
N ALA A 235 -26.79 21.46 32.11
CA ALA A 235 -26.25 21.78 30.79
C ALA A 235 -25.56 20.58 30.12
N LEU A 236 -25.01 19.65 30.91
CA LEU A 236 -24.33 18.46 30.40
C LEU A 236 -25.29 17.47 29.74
N ALA A 237 -26.52 17.33 30.25
CA ALA A 237 -27.49 16.35 29.73
C ALA A 237 -28.08 16.76 28.36
N VAL A 238 -28.25 18.08 28.12
CA VAL A 238 -28.78 18.62 26.85
C VAL A 238 -27.67 18.79 25.80
N ALA A 239 -26.45 19.14 26.22
CA ALA A 239 -25.29 19.24 25.33
C ALA A 239 -24.73 17.87 24.92
N LEU A 240 -24.77 16.83 25.78
CA LEU A 240 -24.39 15.48 25.37
C LEU A 240 -25.39 14.88 24.38
N THR A 241 -26.70 15.14 24.54
CA THR A 241 -27.69 14.60 23.59
C THR A 241 -27.58 15.25 22.22
N THR A 242 -27.40 16.57 22.14
CA THR A 242 -27.20 17.28 20.86
C THR A 242 -25.83 17.04 20.22
N ALA A 243 -24.74 16.91 20.99
CA ALA A 243 -23.42 16.57 20.43
C ALA A 243 -23.32 15.11 19.98
N VAL A 244 -23.98 14.16 20.66
CA VAL A 244 -24.10 12.77 20.21
C VAL A 244 -25.02 12.68 18.97
N LEU A 245 -26.04 13.54 18.86
CA LEU A 245 -26.88 13.64 17.66
C LEU A 245 -26.15 14.24 16.46
N VAL A 246 -25.32 15.28 16.62
CA VAL A 246 -24.57 15.91 15.51
C VAL A 246 -23.34 15.10 15.09
N TYR A 247 -22.69 14.35 15.99
CA TYR A 247 -21.59 13.43 15.65
C TYR A 247 -22.07 12.14 14.94
N ARG A 248 -23.33 11.74 15.16
CA ARG A 248 -23.98 10.62 14.48
C ARG A 248 -24.45 10.93 13.04
N TRP A 249 -24.26 12.15 12.55
CA TRP A 249 -24.86 12.63 11.29
C TRP A 249 -23.87 12.91 10.15
N SER A 250 -22.57 12.63 10.33
CA SER A 250 -21.58 12.68 9.23
C SER A 250 -21.10 11.30 8.77
N HIS A 251 -21.49 10.23 9.47
CA HIS A 251 -21.04 8.87 9.22
C HIS A 251 -22.17 7.87 9.52
N VAL A 252 -22.43 6.98 8.57
CA VAL A 252 -23.47 5.95 8.70
C VAL A 252 -22.83 4.69 9.26
N ARG A 253 -23.10 4.37 10.52
CA ARG A 253 -22.57 3.15 11.14
C ARG A 253 -23.43 1.95 10.76
N ILE A 254 -22.79 0.84 10.39
CA ILE A 254 -23.43 -0.42 10.02
C ILE A 254 -22.88 -1.54 10.91
N ALA A 255 -23.76 -2.23 11.64
CA ALA A 255 -23.47 -3.34 12.52
C ALA A 255 -23.48 -4.69 11.77
N PRO A 256 -22.76 -5.72 12.27
CA PRO A 256 -22.86 -7.07 11.72
C PRO A 256 -24.31 -7.56 11.69
N GLY A 257 -24.74 -8.08 10.54
CA GLY A 257 -26.10 -8.56 10.31
C GLY A 257 -27.05 -7.53 9.69
N GLU A 258 -26.67 -6.25 9.65
CA GLU A 258 -27.35 -5.24 8.84
C GLU A 258 -26.93 -5.39 7.36
N ASP A 259 -27.87 -5.07 6.46
CA ASP A 259 -27.62 -5.09 5.03
C ASP A 259 -26.88 -3.81 4.60
N ILE A 260 -25.61 -3.97 4.21
CA ILE A 260 -24.77 -2.85 3.79
C ILE A 260 -25.31 -2.21 2.51
N GLN A 261 -25.77 -3.02 1.55
CA GLN A 261 -26.23 -2.53 0.27
C GLN A 261 -27.53 -1.74 0.41
N ALA A 262 -28.50 -2.25 1.17
CA ALA A 262 -29.73 -1.52 1.47
C ALA A 262 -29.44 -0.20 2.20
N THR A 263 -28.43 -0.19 3.08
CA THR A 263 -28.00 1.04 3.75
C THR A 263 -27.44 2.06 2.77
N ILE A 264 -26.57 1.66 1.84
CA ILE A 264 -26.07 2.55 0.78
C ILE A 264 -27.22 3.13 -0.04
N GLU A 265 -28.22 2.31 -0.35
CA GLU A 265 -29.33 2.72 -1.20
C GLU A 265 -30.13 3.89 -0.63
N CYS A 266 -30.23 3.95 0.70
CA CYS A 266 -30.90 5.00 1.46
C CYS A 266 -30.08 6.28 1.66
N HIS A 267 -28.80 6.34 1.25
CA HIS A 267 -27.91 7.48 1.52
C HIS A 267 -27.29 8.05 0.25
N ALA A 268 -26.95 9.34 0.24
CA ALA A 268 -26.37 9.98 -0.95
C ALA A 268 -25.01 9.38 -1.34
N ALA A 269 -24.63 9.47 -2.62
CA ALA A 269 -23.27 9.14 -3.05
C ALA A 269 -22.24 10.04 -2.33
N GLY A 270 -21.06 9.51 -2.06
CA GLY A 270 -20.02 10.19 -1.28
C GLY A 270 -20.17 9.99 0.23
N THR A 271 -21.08 9.11 0.67
CA THR A 271 -21.32 8.87 2.09
C THR A 271 -20.17 8.06 2.69
N THR A 272 -19.81 8.38 3.94
CA THR A 272 -18.89 7.56 4.71
C THR A 272 -19.67 6.58 5.59
N PHE A 273 -19.44 5.29 5.36
CA PHE A 273 -20.00 4.17 6.09
C PHE A 273 -18.95 3.59 7.04
N ILE A 274 -19.31 3.49 8.32
CA ILE A 274 -18.46 2.91 9.37
C ILE A 274 -18.93 1.48 9.62
N LEU A 275 -18.12 0.51 9.20
CA LEU A 275 -18.42 -0.90 9.37
C LEU A 275 -17.94 -1.32 10.76
N ALA A 276 -18.91 -1.51 11.67
CA ALA A 276 -18.63 -1.83 13.06
C ALA A 276 -17.86 -3.15 13.19
N ALA A 277 -17.11 -3.29 14.28
CA ALA A 277 -16.38 -4.51 14.61
C ALA A 277 -17.31 -5.75 14.63
N GLY A 278 -16.81 -6.86 14.11
CA GLY A 278 -17.50 -8.14 13.95
C GLY A 278 -17.41 -8.67 12.51
N VAL A 279 -18.12 -9.77 12.26
CA VAL A 279 -18.14 -10.44 10.96
C VAL A 279 -19.41 -10.09 10.19
N HIS A 280 -19.27 -9.29 9.15
CA HIS A 280 -20.27 -8.94 8.16
C HIS A 280 -20.32 -10.03 7.10
N ARG A 281 -21.16 -11.05 7.34
CA ARG A 281 -21.24 -12.23 6.48
C ARG A 281 -22.11 -12.01 5.25
N LEU A 282 -21.70 -12.64 4.16
CA LEU A 282 -22.45 -12.74 2.90
C LEU A 282 -22.86 -11.38 2.33
N GLN A 283 -22.01 -10.36 2.54
CA GLN A 283 -22.22 -9.03 1.99
C GLN A 283 -21.56 -8.92 0.61
N SER A 284 -22.31 -8.39 -0.35
CA SER A 284 -21.80 -7.98 -1.67
C SER A 284 -22.23 -6.54 -1.93
N VAL A 285 -21.26 -5.65 -1.92
CA VAL A 285 -21.45 -4.20 -1.92
C VAL A 285 -21.18 -3.63 -3.31
N ARG A 286 -22.11 -2.81 -3.78
CA ARG A 286 -21.99 -1.96 -4.97
C ARG A 286 -21.99 -0.49 -4.54
N PRO A 287 -20.81 0.11 -4.33
CA PRO A 287 -20.68 1.51 -3.93
C PRO A 287 -21.30 2.48 -4.92
N ARG A 288 -21.53 3.71 -4.47
CA ARG A 288 -21.76 4.91 -5.30
C ARG A 288 -20.48 5.74 -5.38
N ASP A 289 -20.43 6.67 -6.32
CA ASP A 289 -19.26 7.53 -6.54
C ASP A 289 -18.85 8.25 -5.25
N GLY A 290 -17.57 8.16 -4.89
CA GLY A 290 -16.98 8.82 -3.72
C GLY A 290 -17.29 8.18 -2.37
N ASP A 291 -18.07 7.09 -2.32
CA ASP A 291 -18.40 6.41 -1.07
C ASP A 291 -17.13 5.93 -0.34
N ARG A 292 -17.18 5.96 0.99
CA ARG A 292 -16.06 5.57 1.85
C ARG A 292 -16.52 4.49 2.82
N PHE A 293 -15.78 3.40 2.92
CA PHE A 293 -16.04 2.30 3.84
C PHE A 293 -14.85 2.16 4.78
N VAL A 294 -15.07 2.40 6.06
CA VAL A 294 -14.03 2.41 7.08
C VAL A 294 -14.40 1.41 8.17
N GLY A 295 -13.54 0.42 8.40
CA GLY A 295 -13.68 -0.50 9.53
C GLY A 295 -13.20 0.14 10.83
N GLU A 296 -13.57 -0.45 11.97
CA GLU A 296 -13.08 -0.05 13.30
C GLU A 296 -11.68 -0.62 13.61
N GLY A 297 -10.97 -1.05 12.56
CA GLY A 297 -9.69 -1.73 12.62
C GLY A 297 -9.74 -3.02 11.79
N ALA A 298 -8.70 -3.28 11.01
CA ALA A 298 -8.68 -4.39 10.05
C ALA A 298 -8.95 -5.74 10.72
N ALA A 299 -8.33 -6.02 11.87
CA ALA A 299 -8.55 -7.25 12.61
C ALA A 299 -9.95 -7.34 13.27
N ALA A 300 -10.58 -6.20 13.54
CA ALA A 300 -11.86 -6.12 14.25
C ALA A 300 -13.06 -6.17 13.31
N THR A 301 -12.95 -5.59 12.11
CA THR A 301 -14.04 -5.53 11.13
C THR A 301 -13.75 -6.45 9.95
N ARG A 302 -14.52 -7.54 9.82
CA ARG A 302 -14.34 -8.56 8.79
C ARG A 302 -15.55 -8.65 7.89
N LEU A 303 -15.36 -8.61 6.58
CA LEU A 303 -16.35 -8.98 5.58
C LEU A 303 -16.02 -10.38 5.09
N SER A 304 -16.93 -11.32 5.30
CA SER A 304 -16.72 -12.72 4.90
C SER A 304 -17.73 -13.14 3.85
N GLY A 305 -17.25 -13.62 2.71
CA GLY A 305 -18.08 -14.18 1.65
C GLY A 305 -18.60 -15.60 1.94
N ALA A 306 -18.27 -16.16 3.11
CA ALA A 306 -18.56 -17.54 3.47
C ALA A 306 -19.75 -17.70 4.42
N ARG A 307 -20.44 -18.83 4.22
CA ARG A 307 -21.54 -19.32 5.06
C ARG A 307 -21.04 -20.43 5.98
N ILE A 308 -21.48 -20.41 7.23
CA ILE A 308 -21.27 -21.51 8.19
C ILE A 308 -22.19 -22.69 7.82
N LEU A 309 -21.62 -23.88 7.75
CA LEU A 309 -22.34 -25.13 7.48
C LEU A 309 -22.53 -25.94 8.76
N SER A 310 -23.69 -26.58 8.89
CA SER A 310 -24.02 -27.49 9.98
C SER A 310 -25.00 -28.56 9.48
N GLY A 311 -25.10 -29.69 10.21
CA GLY A 311 -26.01 -30.78 9.83
C GLY A 311 -25.43 -31.82 8.86
N PHE A 312 -24.12 -32.05 8.91
CA PHE A 312 -23.49 -33.11 8.14
C PHE A 312 -23.99 -34.50 8.57
N SER A 313 -24.23 -35.36 7.58
CA SER A 313 -24.60 -36.76 7.78
C SER A 313 -23.42 -37.67 7.44
N ARG A 314 -23.20 -38.71 8.25
CA ARG A 314 -22.19 -39.72 7.95
C ARG A 314 -22.72 -40.70 6.91
N GLU A 315 -21.94 -40.92 5.86
CA GLU A 315 -22.24 -41.83 4.77
C GLU A 315 -20.99 -42.69 4.50
N GLY A 316 -20.94 -43.89 5.10
CA GLY A 316 -19.74 -44.73 5.08
C GLY A 316 -18.59 -44.14 5.90
N ASP A 317 -17.46 -43.93 5.24
CA ASP A 317 -16.24 -43.30 5.78
C ASP A 317 -16.21 -41.77 5.57
N ARG A 318 -17.20 -41.21 4.88
CA ARG A 318 -17.29 -39.79 4.53
C ARG A 318 -18.45 -39.11 5.23
N TRP A 319 -18.45 -37.78 5.13
CA TRP A 319 -19.54 -36.94 5.62
C TRP A 319 -20.07 -36.07 4.48
N SER A 320 -21.37 -35.85 4.46
CA SER A 320 -22.02 -35.07 3.41
C SER A 320 -23.01 -34.04 3.98
N ILE A 321 -23.24 -32.97 3.23
CA ILE A 321 -24.31 -32.01 3.46
C ILE A 321 -24.99 -31.67 2.13
N ALA A 322 -26.31 -31.88 2.07
CA ALA A 322 -27.13 -31.57 0.90
C ALA A 322 -27.62 -30.11 0.89
N GLY A 323 -28.38 -29.71 -0.14
CA GLY A 323 -29.00 -28.39 -0.25
C GLY A 323 -28.01 -27.25 -0.52
N GLN A 324 -26.86 -27.58 -1.13
CA GLN A 324 -25.82 -26.64 -1.53
C GLN A 324 -26.04 -26.26 -3.00
N ALA A 325 -26.69 -25.12 -3.24
CA ALA A 325 -27.08 -24.68 -4.58
C ALA A 325 -26.09 -23.70 -5.24
N GLN A 326 -25.04 -23.27 -4.52
CA GLN A 326 -24.07 -22.33 -5.03
C GLN A 326 -23.27 -22.96 -6.19
N ARG A 327 -23.09 -22.17 -7.26
CA ARG A 327 -22.33 -22.54 -8.46
C ARG A 327 -21.78 -21.27 -9.10
N GLY A 328 -20.56 -20.91 -8.74
CA GLY A 328 -19.84 -19.78 -9.28
C GLY A 328 -19.33 -20.06 -10.70
N GLN A 329 -18.85 -18.99 -11.33
CA GLN A 329 -18.29 -19.08 -12.67
C GLN A 329 -16.97 -19.86 -12.64
N VAL A 330 -16.94 -20.98 -13.36
CA VAL A 330 -15.71 -21.75 -13.57
C VAL A 330 -14.84 -21.01 -14.58
N HIS A 331 -13.61 -20.67 -14.21
CA HIS A 331 -12.69 -19.96 -15.09
C HIS A 331 -11.23 -20.27 -14.74
N GLY A 332 -10.37 -20.21 -15.75
CA GLY A 332 -8.95 -20.48 -15.60
C GLY A 332 -8.59 -21.97 -15.65
N SER A 333 -7.33 -22.25 -15.34
CA SER A 333 -6.76 -23.59 -15.36
C SER A 333 -5.96 -23.84 -14.09
N GLY A 334 -6.24 -24.96 -13.42
CA GLY A 334 -5.41 -25.47 -12.33
C GLY A 334 -4.16 -26.13 -12.87
N ASP A 335 -3.14 -26.28 -12.04
CA ASP A 335 -2.05 -27.19 -12.37
C ASP A 335 -2.58 -28.64 -12.51
N ARG A 336 -1.76 -29.53 -13.06
CA ARG A 336 -2.18 -30.90 -13.40
C ARG A 336 -2.72 -31.68 -12.19
N ASP A 337 -2.22 -31.39 -11.00
CA ASP A 337 -2.53 -32.14 -9.79
C ASP A 337 -3.69 -31.49 -9.01
N HIS A 338 -4.09 -30.26 -9.36
CA HIS A 338 -5.19 -29.52 -8.73
C HIS A 338 -6.30 -29.14 -9.73
N PRO A 339 -6.98 -30.12 -10.37
CA PRO A 339 -8.01 -29.84 -11.36
C PRO A 339 -9.26 -29.15 -10.79
N GLY A 340 -9.38 -29.04 -9.46
CA GLY A 340 -10.42 -28.27 -8.77
C GLY A 340 -10.20 -26.75 -8.75
N ALA A 341 -8.99 -26.26 -9.04
CA ALA A 341 -8.66 -24.83 -8.95
C ALA A 341 -9.62 -23.91 -9.72
N PRO A 342 -10.12 -24.24 -10.93
CA PRO A 342 -11.04 -23.35 -11.65
C PRO A 342 -12.42 -23.13 -11.01
N TYR A 343 -12.75 -23.88 -9.95
CA TYR A 343 -14.05 -23.86 -9.29
C TYR A 343 -14.01 -22.94 -8.07
N PRO A 344 -14.77 -21.84 -8.05
CA PRO A 344 -14.51 -20.73 -7.14
C PRO A 344 -14.95 -20.93 -5.69
N GLU A 345 -15.72 -21.97 -5.41
CA GLU A 345 -16.06 -22.31 -4.04
C GLU A 345 -14.86 -22.96 -3.33
N ASP A 346 -14.67 -22.52 -2.09
CA ASP A 346 -13.69 -23.03 -1.14
C ASP A 346 -14.43 -23.61 0.07
N LEU A 347 -13.78 -24.55 0.76
CA LEU A 347 -14.27 -25.13 2.00
C LEU A 347 -13.20 -25.05 3.08
N PHE A 348 -13.59 -24.59 4.26
CA PHE A 348 -12.71 -24.39 5.40
C PHE A 348 -13.19 -25.22 6.60
N ILE A 349 -12.26 -25.82 7.32
CA ILE A 349 -12.48 -26.46 8.62
C ILE A 349 -11.54 -25.83 9.64
N ASP A 350 -12.10 -25.16 10.65
CA ASP A 350 -11.35 -24.41 11.67
C ASP A 350 -10.29 -23.49 11.05
N ASP A 351 -10.72 -22.70 10.07
CA ASP A 351 -9.91 -21.76 9.27
C ASP A 351 -8.88 -22.40 8.31
N ARG A 352 -8.71 -23.73 8.32
CA ARG A 352 -7.87 -24.43 7.34
C ARG A 352 -8.64 -24.67 6.04
N LEU A 353 -8.08 -24.20 4.92
CA LEU A 353 -8.56 -24.50 3.57
C LEU A 353 -8.40 -25.99 3.25
N LEU A 354 -9.42 -26.61 2.65
CA LEU A 354 -9.38 -27.98 2.14
C LEU A 354 -9.16 -27.98 0.62
N GLU A 355 -8.47 -29.01 0.14
CA GLU A 355 -8.23 -29.20 -1.29
C GLU A 355 -9.50 -29.67 -2.02
N HIS A 356 -9.88 -28.96 -3.09
CA HIS A 356 -11.04 -29.29 -3.89
C HIS A 356 -10.72 -30.38 -4.91
N VAL A 357 -11.21 -31.60 -4.68
CA VAL A 357 -11.08 -32.73 -5.62
C VAL A 357 -12.28 -32.83 -6.56
N ARG A 358 -12.10 -33.49 -7.70
CA ARG A 358 -13.08 -33.49 -8.81
C ARG A 358 -14.09 -34.62 -8.79
N SER A 359 -13.97 -35.56 -7.88
CA SER A 359 -14.86 -36.71 -7.80
C SER A 359 -14.94 -37.27 -6.38
N LEU A 360 -16.06 -37.93 -6.10
CA LEU A 360 -16.34 -38.48 -4.78
C LEU A 360 -15.29 -39.52 -4.33
N ASP A 361 -14.77 -40.34 -5.24
CA ASP A 361 -13.75 -41.35 -4.95
C ASP A 361 -12.43 -40.78 -4.42
N LEU A 362 -12.11 -39.52 -4.74
CA LEU A 362 -10.92 -38.81 -4.28
C LEU A 362 -11.09 -38.13 -2.91
N VAL A 363 -12.30 -38.18 -2.33
CA VAL A 363 -12.56 -37.56 -1.02
C VAL A 363 -11.87 -38.36 0.08
N ALA A 364 -10.95 -37.70 0.78
CA ALA A 364 -10.14 -38.19 1.88
C ALA A 364 -9.91 -37.07 2.91
N ALA A 365 -9.23 -37.36 4.01
CA ALA A 365 -8.93 -36.34 5.02
C ALA A 365 -8.15 -35.17 4.40
N GLY A 366 -8.58 -33.94 4.64
CA GLY A 366 -7.99 -32.74 4.05
C GLY A 366 -8.53 -32.34 2.67
N THR A 367 -9.35 -33.18 2.03
CA THR A 367 -9.96 -32.89 0.73
C THR A 367 -11.48 -32.84 0.82
N TRP A 368 -12.11 -32.21 -0.18
CA TRP A 368 -13.56 -32.12 -0.30
C TRP A 368 -14.00 -32.16 -1.76
N PHE A 369 -15.24 -32.59 -1.99
CA PHE A 369 -15.85 -32.63 -3.32
C PHE A 369 -17.20 -31.94 -3.28
N PHE A 370 -17.44 -31.05 -4.24
CA PHE A 370 -18.78 -30.52 -4.48
C PHE A 370 -19.43 -31.23 -5.66
N ASP A 371 -20.41 -32.08 -5.36
CA ASP A 371 -21.35 -32.58 -6.35
C ASP A 371 -22.39 -31.49 -6.64
N TYR A 372 -22.06 -30.65 -7.62
CA TYR A 372 -22.92 -29.53 -8.00
C TYR A 372 -24.27 -29.97 -8.58
N ASP A 373 -24.36 -31.16 -9.18
CA ASP A 373 -25.60 -31.66 -9.78
C ASP A 373 -26.52 -32.23 -8.70
N ALA A 374 -25.95 -32.93 -7.71
CA ALA A 374 -26.67 -33.38 -6.52
C ALA A 374 -26.84 -32.30 -5.45
N GLN A 375 -26.28 -31.10 -5.65
CA GLN A 375 -26.26 -30.00 -4.68
C GLN A 375 -25.74 -30.45 -3.30
N ARG A 376 -24.61 -31.17 -3.31
CA ARG A 376 -24.08 -31.84 -2.11
C ARG A 376 -22.58 -31.67 -1.98
N ILE A 377 -22.15 -31.25 -0.80
CA ILE A 377 -20.73 -31.18 -0.42
C ILE A 377 -20.37 -32.44 0.35
N TRP A 378 -19.22 -33.02 0.03
CA TRP A 378 -18.63 -34.20 0.67
C TRP A 378 -17.27 -33.84 1.28
N ILE A 379 -17.00 -34.33 2.48
CA ILE A 379 -15.71 -34.18 3.17
C ILE A 379 -15.21 -35.52 3.68
N GLY A 380 -13.90 -35.70 3.68
CA GLY A 380 -13.24 -36.93 4.13
C GLY A 380 -12.76 -36.93 5.57
N GLU A 381 -13.18 -35.95 6.38
CA GLU A 381 -12.84 -35.87 7.80
C GLU A 381 -14.06 -35.54 8.66
N ASP A 382 -14.01 -35.92 9.95
CA ASP A 382 -15.12 -35.73 10.88
C ASP A 382 -15.38 -34.22 11.15
N PRO A 383 -16.60 -33.71 10.87
CA PRO A 383 -16.98 -32.33 11.11
C PRO A 383 -17.39 -32.04 12.57
N GLN A 384 -17.56 -33.05 13.42
CA GLN A 384 -18.09 -32.86 14.77
C GLN A 384 -17.19 -31.97 15.63
N GLY A 385 -17.79 -30.95 16.24
CA GLY A 385 -17.09 -29.99 17.09
C GLY A 385 -16.23 -28.96 16.34
N LYS A 386 -16.19 -29.02 15.00
CA LYS A 386 -15.41 -28.12 14.15
C LYS A 386 -16.29 -27.05 13.52
N ARG A 387 -15.71 -25.89 13.21
CA ARG A 387 -16.37 -24.85 12.42
C ARG A 387 -16.13 -25.12 10.94
N ILE A 388 -17.20 -25.35 10.18
CA ILE A 388 -17.14 -25.53 8.74
C ILE A 388 -17.74 -24.33 8.04
N GLU A 389 -17.01 -23.78 7.07
CA GLU A 389 -17.44 -22.62 6.28
C GLU A 389 -17.19 -22.90 4.79
N THR A 390 -18.13 -22.48 3.93
CA THR A 390 -17.96 -22.54 2.48
C THR A 390 -18.13 -21.14 1.89
N SER A 391 -17.25 -20.74 0.97
CA SER A 391 -17.38 -19.47 0.25
C SER A 391 -18.57 -19.53 -0.72
N ILE A 392 -19.31 -18.41 -0.82
CA ILE A 392 -20.53 -18.32 -1.65
C ILE A 392 -20.56 -17.01 -2.42
N ALA A 393 -20.33 -15.89 -1.75
CA ALA A 393 -20.37 -14.58 -2.40
C ALA A 393 -19.15 -14.39 -3.29
N ALA A 394 -19.33 -13.89 -4.51
CA ALA A 394 -18.24 -13.73 -5.48
C ALA A 394 -17.32 -12.52 -5.18
N SER A 395 -17.85 -11.46 -4.58
CA SER A 395 -17.07 -10.25 -4.26
C SER A 395 -17.65 -9.49 -3.07
N ALA A 396 -16.77 -8.88 -2.28
CA ALA A 396 -17.11 -7.97 -1.20
C ALA A 396 -17.52 -6.59 -1.72
N PHE A 397 -16.69 -6.02 -2.61
CA PHE A 397 -16.92 -4.72 -3.22
C PHE A 397 -16.74 -4.83 -4.73
N SER A 398 -17.70 -4.33 -5.50
CA SER A 398 -17.66 -4.38 -6.96
C SER A 398 -18.43 -3.23 -7.60
N GLY A 399 -18.21 -3.02 -8.90
CA GLY A 399 -19.03 -2.11 -9.70
C GLY A 399 -18.29 -0.87 -10.19
N PRO A 400 -18.98 -0.03 -10.97
CA PRO A 400 -18.36 1.00 -11.81
C PRO A 400 -18.14 2.34 -11.09
N ALA A 401 -18.44 2.42 -9.79
CA ALA A 401 -18.33 3.67 -9.03
C ALA A 401 -16.91 4.24 -9.09
N ARG A 402 -16.79 5.56 -9.02
CA ARG A 402 -15.51 6.27 -9.04
C ARG A 402 -15.08 6.64 -7.64
N ASP A 403 -13.77 6.74 -7.42
CA ASP A 403 -13.18 7.40 -6.25
C ASP A 403 -13.64 6.83 -4.90
N VAL A 404 -13.92 5.52 -4.85
CA VAL A 404 -14.33 4.81 -3.63
C VAL A 404 -13.13 4.61 -2.71
N VAL A 405 -13.34 4.74 -1.40
CA VAL A 405 -12.30 4.51 -0.39
C VAL A 405 -12.64 3.31 0.48
N LEU A 406 -11.73 2.35 0.58
CA LEU A 406 -11.80 1.23 1.52
C LEU A 406 -10.64 1.36 2.52
N ARG A 407 -10.94 1.27 3.81
CA ARG A 407 -9.94 1.48 4.86
C ARG A 407 -10.16 0.62 6.10
N ASP A 408 -9.05 0.12 6.66
CA ASP A 408 -8.99 -0.49 7.99
C ASP A 408 -10.03 -1.62 8.21
N LEU A 409 -10.19 -2.51 7.22
CA LEU A 409 -11.10 -3.65 7.25
C LEU A 409 -10.45 -4.92 6.66
N THR A 410 -11.02 -6.09 6.97
CA THR A 410 -10.64 -7.37 6.38
C THR A 410 -11.68 -7.83 5.34
N VAL A 411 -11.23 -8.32 4.18
CA VAL A 411 -12.05 -9.01 3.17
C VAL A 411 -11.55 -10.43 2.99
N GLU A 412 -12.42 -11.41 3.22
CA GLU A 412 -12.03 -12.82 3.21
C GLU A 412 -13.09 -13.80 2.67
N ARG A 413 -12.63 -14.94 2.18
CA ARG A 413 -13.45 -16.12 1.85
C ARG A 413 -14.57 -15.82 0.85
N TYR A 414 -14.26 -14.97 -0.12
CA TYR A 414 -15.10 -14.77 -1.29
C TYR A 414 -14.78 -15.80 -2.36
N ALA A 415 -15.82 -16.36 -2.95
CA ALA A 415 -15.78 -17.29 -4.08
C ALA A 415 -15.56 -16.50 -5.39
N ALA A 416 -14.52 -15.66 -5.42
CA ALA A 416 -14.18 -14.86 -6.59
C ALA A 416 -13.71 -15.78 -7.72
N PRO A 417 -14.35 -15.78 -8.91
CA PRO A 417 -13.81 -16.48 -10.07
C PRO A 417 -12.39 -16.01 -10.40
N ALA A 418 -11.60 -16.87 -11.03
CA ALA A 418 -10.28 -16.50 -11.52
C ALA A 418 -10.33 -15.23 -12.37
N GLN A 419 -9.27 -14.42 -12.30
CA GLN A 419 -9.11 -13.08 -12.85
C GLN A 419 -10.06 -12.02 -12.26
N THR A 420 -10.99 -12.36 -11.37
CA THR A 420 -11.85 -11.39 -10.67
C THR A 420 -11.36 -11.17 -9.25
N GLY A 421 -11.66 -9.99 -8.67
CA GLY A 421 -11.23 -9.63 -7.33
C GLY A 421 -12.32 -9.75 -6.28
N ALA A 422 -11.99 -10.22 -5.07
CA ALA A 422 -12.88 -10.05 -3.92
C ALA A 422 -13.18 -8.56 -3.65
N ILE A 423 -12.19 -7.69 -3.88
CA ILE A 423 -12.37 -6.26 -4.08
C ILE A 423 -12.19 -5.95 -5.58
N GLY A 424 -13.12 -5.18 -6.14
CA GLY A 424 -13.13 -4.76 -7.54
C GLY A 424 -14.02 -5.63 -8.45
N GLY A 425 -14.25 -6.90 -8.09
CA GLY A 425 -15.09 -7.80 -8.86
C GLY A 425 -14.55 -8.03 -10.27
N VAL A 426 -15.44 -7.97 -11.28
CA VAL A 426 -15.09 -8.16 -12.69
C VAL A 426 -14.57 -6.87 -13.33
N ASP A 427 -15.31 -5.77 -13.22
CA ASP A 427 -14.99 -4.51 -13.89
C ASP A 427 -15.14 -3.34 -12.90
N PRO A 428 -14.07 -3.00 -12.15
CA PRO A 428 -14.10 -1.90 -11.21
C PRO A 428 -14.05 -0.53 -11.90
N GLY A 429 -14.77 0.45 -11.34
CA GLY A 429 -14.60 1.85 -11.72
C GLY A 429 -13.23 2.42 -11.29
N PRO A 430 -12.79 3.56 -11.84
CA PRO A 430 -11.46 4.11 -11.61
C PRO A 430 -11.33 4.84 -10.25
N GLY A 431 -10.09 5.11 -9.85
CA GLY A 431 -9.78 6.04 -8.76
C GLY A 431 -9.95 5.50 -7.34
N TRP A 432 -10.17 4.19 -7.17
CA TRP A 432 -10.37 3.67 -5.80
C TRP A 432 -9.09 3.70 -4.99
N THR A 433 -9.24 3.91 -3.69
CA THR A 433 -8.16 3.80 -2.72
C THR A 433 -8.47 2.68 -1.74
N VAL A 434 -7.57 1.70 -1.63
CA VAL A 434 -7.64 0.62 -0.63
C VAL A 434 -6.43 0.77 0.28
N SER A 435 -6.64 0.99 1.58
CA SER A 435 -5.53 1.27 2.49
C SER A 435 -5.69 0.67 3.88
N GLY A 436 -4.61 0.10 4.43
CA GLY A 436 -4.63 -0.49 5.77
C GLY A 436 -5.57 -1.70 5.90
N CYS A 437 -5.90 -2.36 4.78
CA CYS A 437 -6.81 -3.50 4.75
C CYS A 437 -6.05 -4.83 4.77
N ALA A 438 -6.72 -5.89 5.23
CA ALA A 438 -6.28 -7.27 5.03
C ALA A 438 -7.19 -7.95 4.00
N ILE A 439 -6.61 -8.58 2.97
CA ILE A 439 -7.34 -9.23 1.89
C ILE A 439 -6.80 -10.64 1.76
N HIS A 440 -7.50 -11.61 2.34
CA HIS A 440 -6.95 -12.96 2.47
C HIS A 440 -7.95 -14.08 2.27
N ALA A 441 -7.46 -15.27 1.90
CA ALA A 441 -8.27 -16.48 1.74
C ALA A 441 -9.48 -16.31 0.80
N ASN A 442 -9.35 -15.48 -0.25
CA ASN A 442 -10.34 -15.38 -1.33
C ASN A 442 -9.93 -16.27 -2.48
N HIS A 443 -10.86 -16.88 -3.21
CA HIS A 443 -10.51 -17.88 -4.21
C HIS A 443 -9.76 -17.33 -5.44
N GLY A 444 -10.26 -16.24 -6.03
CA GLY A 444 -9.67 -15.62 -7.22
C GLY A 444 -8.51 -14.68 -6.88
N ALA A 445 -8.51 -13.50 -7.50
CA ALA A 445 -7.63 -12.42 -7.06
C ALA A 445 -8.14 -11.84 -5.74
N GLY A 446 -7.24 -11.42 -4.85
CA GLY A 446 -7.63 -10.62 -3.69
C GLY A 446 -8.24 -9.30 -4.12
N ILE A 447 -7.52 -8.56 -4.97
CA ILE A 447 -7.92 -7.25 -5.49
C ILE A 447 -7.82 -7.24 -7.01
N ARG A 448 -8.88 -6.80 -7.70
CA ARG A 448 -8.84 -6.41 -9.11
C ARG A 448 -8.87 -4.89 -9.22
N VAL A 449 -7.79 -4.29 -9.70
CA VAL A 449 -7.63 -2.84 -9.83
C VAL A 449 -8.01 -2.33 -11.22
N SER A 450 -8.31 -1.04 -11.30
CA SER A 450 -8.59 -0.29 -12.54
C SER A 450 -7.74 0.99 -12.62
N ALA A 451 -7.97 1.83 -13.62
CA ALA A 451 -7.23 3.08 -13.80
C ALA A 451 -7.27 3.99 -12.56
N ALA A 452 -6.14 4.63 -12.26
CA ALA A 452 -5.92 5.55 -11.13
C ALA A 452 -6.15 4.94 -9.74
N TRP A 453 -6.16 3.61 -9.61
CA TRP A 453 -6.26 2.96 -8.30
C TRP A 453 -5.01 3.14 -7.46
N ARG A 454 -5.22 3.25 -6.14
CA ARG A 454 -4.15 3.24 -5.14
C ARG A 454 -4.41 2.11 -4.14
N VAL A 455 -3.45 1.20 -3.99
CA VAL A 455 -3.47 0.15 -2.96
C VAL A 455 -2.24 0.34 -2.08
N GLU A 456 -2.46 0.69 -0.82
CA GLU A 456 -1.40 1.18 0.06
C GLU A 456 -1.42 0.53 1.44
N ARG A 457 -0.28 -0.02 1.88
CA ARG A 457 -0.11 -0.56 3.23
C ARG A 457 -1.16 -1.64 3.57
N CYS A 458 -1.46 -2.50 2.61
CA CYS A 458 -2.37 -3.63 2.77
C CYS A 458 -1.60 -4.94 2.96
N GLN A 459 -2.20 -5.87 3.68
CA GLN A 459 -1.80 -7.27 3.70
C GLN A 459 -2.67 -8.01 2.67
N VAL A 460 -2.05 -8.66 1.68
CA VAL A 460 -2.72 -9.37 0.59
C VAL A 460 -2.14 -10.76 0.46
N ASP A 461 -2.71 -11.71 1.19
CA ASP A 461 -2.11 -13.02 1.38
C ASP A 461 -3.09 -14.19 1.26
N ASP A 462 -2.55 -15.36 0.94
CA ASP A 462 -3.30 -16.61 0.89
C ASP A 462 -4.55 -16.55 -0.03
N ASN A 463 -4.56 -15.69 -1.05
CA ASN A 463 -5.61 -15.68 -2.08
C ASN A 463 -5.33 -16.80 -3.09
N GLY A 464 -6.39 -17.39 -3.65
CA GLY A 464 -6.33 -18.64 -4.37
C GLY A 464 -5.68 -18.52 -5.74
N GLN A 465 -5.67 -17.35 -6.39
CA GLN A 465 -4.98 -17.12 -7.67
C GLN A 465 -3.90 -16.02 -7.62
N LEU A 466 -4.33 -14.77 -7.46
CA LEU A 466 -3.46 -13.58 -7.48
C LEU A 466 -3.63 -12.81 -6.18
N GLY A 467 -2.58 -12.14 -5.72
CA GLY A 467 -2.75 -11.09 -4.73
C GLY A 467 -3.52 -9.91 -5.34
N ILE A 468 -2.90 -9.30 -6.37
CA ILE A 468 -3.45 -8.11 -7.04
C ILE A 468 -3.39 -8.30 -8.57
N GLY A 469 -4.53 -8.25 -9.23
CA GLY A 469 -4.64 -8.29 -10.69
C GLY A 469 -5.26 -7.00 -11.24
N GLY A 470 -5.07 -6.67 -12.51
CA GLY A 470 -5.85 -5.60 -13.14
C GLY A 470 -5.25 -4.98 -14.40
N ASN A 471 -5.85 -3.87 -14.80
CA ASN A 471 -5.43 -3.08 -15.94
C ASN A 471 -5.81 -1.60 -15.77
N GLY A 472 -5.19 -0.73 -16.56
CA GLY A 472 -5.50 0.70 -16.59
C GLY A 472 -4.33 1.62 -16.23
N ASP A 473 -4.51 2.90 -16.51
CA ASP A 473 -3.44 3.89 -16.40
C ASP A 473 -3.31 4.45 -14.98
N GLY A 474 -2.08 4.69 -14.52
CA GLY A 474 -1.80 5.37 -13.25
C GLY A 474 -2.12 4.56 -11.99
N ILE A 475 -2.09 3.22 -12.08
CA ILE A 475 -2.20 2.33 -10.92
C ILE A 475 -0.99 2.52 -10.01
N ALA A 476 -1.20 2.62 -8.69
CA ALA A 476 -0.14 2.68 -7.70
C ALA A 476 -0.33 1.62 -6.60
N LEU A 477 0.64 0.72 -6.47
CA LEU A 477 0.72 -0.33 -5.45
C LEU A 477 1.92 -0.03 -4.56
N ILE A 478 1.67 0.46 -3.34
CA ILE A 478 2.71 1.06 -2.49
C ILE A 478 2.74 0.43 -1.10
N GLY A 479 3.90 -0.09 -0.69
CA GLY A 479 4.12 -0.51 0.70
C GLY A 479 3.23 -1.65 1.18
N ASN A 480 2.82 -2.55 0.29
CA ASN A 480 1.97 -3.69 0.61
C ASN A 480 2.81 -4.95 0.92
N ASP A 481 2.24 -5.83 1.74
CA ASP A 481 2.76 -7.18 1.97
C ASP A 481 1.91 -8.18 1.17
N ILE A 482 2.49 -8.76 0.12
CA ILE A 482 1.78 -9.61 -0.86
C ILE A 482 2.40 -11.01 -0.86
N GLU A 483 1.80 -11.93 -0.13
CA GLU A 483 2.48 -13.18 0.25
C GLU A 483 1.62 -14.43 0.08
N ARG A 484 2.27 -15.57 -0.19
CA ARG A 484 1.60 -16.89 -0.20
C ARG A 484 0.36 -16.97 -1.09
N ASN A 485 0.23 -16.10 -2.09
CA ASN A 485 -0.89 -16.17 -3.02
C ASN A 485 -0.72 -17.34 -4.00
N ASN A 486 -1.82 -17.66 -4.67
CA ASN A 486 -2.06 -18.86 -5.46
C ASN A 486 -2.28 -20.15 -4.62
N VAL A 487 -3.00 -20.06 -3.51
CA VAL A 487 -3.28 -21.23 -2.64
C VAL A 487 -4.25 -22.25 -3.26
N ALA A 488 -5.05 -21.84 -4.26
CA ALA A 488 -5.94 -22.75 -4.99
C ALA A 488 -5.21 -23.50 -6.12
N ARG A 489 -3.93 -23.17 -6.38
CA ARG A 489 -3.03 -23.87 -7.30
C ARG A 489 -3.46 -23.74 -8.77
N PHE A 490 -3.83 -22.52 -9.17
CA PHE A 490 -3.92 -22.16 -10.57
C PHE A 490 -2.56 -22.35 -11.25
N ASP A 491 -2.58 -22.79 -12.50
CA ASP A 491 -1.38 -22.97 -13.30
C ASP A 491 -0.65 -21.62 -13.46
N PRO A 492 0.57 -21.48 -12.90
CA PRO A 492 1.35 -20.26 -13.06
C PRO A 492 1.75 -19.98 -14.52
N GLY A 493 1.69 -20.98 -15.41
CA GLY A 493 1.85 -20.85 -16.85
C GLY A 493 0.71 -20.10 -17.52
N TRP A 494 -0.50 -20.16 -16.95
CA TRP A 494 -1.65 -19.37 -17.38
C TRP A 494 -1.61 -17.97 -16.77
N GLU A 495 -1.78 -17.86 -15.45
CA GLU A 495 -1.66 -16.61 -14.67
C GLU A 495 -1.92 -16.89 -13.19
N ALA A 496 -0.89 -16.78 -12.35
CA ALA A 496 -1.02 -16.84 -10.90
C ALA A 496 0.21 -16.24 -10.20
N GLY A 497 0.07 -15.85 -8.92
CA GLY A 497 1.16 -15.33 -8.10
C GLY A 497 0.82 -14.06 -7.33
N GLY A 498 1.76 -13.11 -7.27
CA GLY A 498 1.61 -11.85 -6.55
C GLY A 498 0.79 -10.83 -7.34
N ILE A 499 1.47 -10.06 -8.19
CA ILE A 499 0.90 -8.97 -8.99
C ILE A 499 0.90 -9.35 -10.47
N LYS A 500 -0.24 -9.14 -11.14
CA LYS A 500 -0.28 -9.02 -12.62
C LYS A 500 -1.05 -7.78 -13.06
N LEU A 501 -0.36 -6.90 -13.79
CA LEU A 501 -0.94 -5.74 -14.43
C LEU A 501 -0.77 -5.85 -15.94
N SER A 502 -1.83 -5.55 -16.69
CA SER A 502 -1.81 -5.60 -18.15
C SER A 502 -2.37 -4.34 -18.78
N ARG A 503 -1.88 -3.94 -19.96
CA ARG A 503 -2.33 -2.74 -20.70
C ARG A 503 -2.38 -1.49 -19.82
N CYS A 504 -1.31 -1.24 -19.07
CA CYS A 504 -1.21 -0.13 -18.14
C CYS A 504 -0.19 0.91 -18.62
N ARG A 505 -0.49 2.20 -18.45
CA ARG A 505 0.52 3.26 -18.52
C ARG A 505 0.88 3.79 -17.15
N ARG A 506 2.17 4.03 -16.90
CA ARG A 506 2.67 4.66 -15.66
C ARG A 506 2.24 3.92 -14.39
N ALA A 507 2.19 2.59 -14.44
CA ALA A 507 1.97 1.79 -13.24
C ALA A 507 3.16 1.96 -12.27
N LEU A 508 2.89 2.11 -10.98
CA LEU A 508 3.89 2.23 -9.93
C LEU A 508 3.75 1.06 -8.95
N VAL A 509 4.79 0.24 -8.85
CA VAL A 509 4.92 -0.85 -7.87
C VAL A 509 6.11 -0.50 -6.99
N GLN A 510 5.86 0.07 -5.82
CA GLN A 510 6.91 0.68 -5.00
C GLN A 510 6.90 0.23 -3.53
N GLY A 511 8.06 -0.16 -3.01
CA GLY A 511 8.23 -0.40 -1.57
C GLY A 511 7.46 -1.60 -1.02
N ASN A 512 7.01 -2.53 -1.87
CA ASN A 512 6.23 -3.68 -1.46
C ASN A 512 7.12 -4.86 -1.04
N ARG A 513 6.62 -5.71 -0.14
CA ARG A 513 7.17 -7.05 0.13
C ARG A 513 6.38 -8.08 -0.67
N LEU A 514 7.06 -8.89 -1.49
CA LEU A 514 6.44 -9.98 -2.22
C LEU A 514 7.17 -11.30 -1.95
N ALA A 515 6.57 -12.17 -1.16
CA ALA A 515 7.21 -13.39 -0.70
C ALA A 515 6.35 -14.64 -0.85
N ASP A 516 6.99 -15.77 -1.13
CA ASP A 516 6.36 -17.10 -1.08
C ASP A 516 5.12 -17.29 -1.98
N ASN A 517 4.91 -16.42 -2.97
CA ASN A 517 3.79 -16.60 -3.88
C ASN A 517 4.05 -17.81 -4.78
N LEU A 518 3.03 -18.65 -4.98
CA LEU A 518 3.11 -19.83 -5.85
C LEU A 518 2.94 -19.44 -7.32
N GLY A 519 3.74 -18.49 -7.79
CA GLY A 519 3.69 -17.94 -9.13
C GLY A 519 4.74 -16.85 -9.35
N ILE A 520 4.49 -15.94 -10.28
CA ILE A 520 5.35 -14.77 -10.53
C ILE A 520 5.07 -13.71 -9.47
N ALA A 521 6.12 -13.04 -8.95
CA ALA A 521 5.91 -12.00 -7.95
C ALA A 521 5.30 -10.73 -8.55
N VAL A 522 5.92 -10.19 -9.61
CA VAL A 522 5.41 -9.03 -10.35
C VAL A 522 5.45 -9.30 -11.85
N LEU A 523 4.31 -9.23 -12.51
CA LEU A 523 4.19 -9.33 -13.97
C LEU A 523 3.52 -8.06 -14.53
N ILE A 524 4.29 -7.28 -15.30
CA ILE A 524 3.78 -6.18 -16.13
C ILE A 524 3.72 -6.69 -17.56
N ASP A 525 2.52 -6.75 -18.14
CA ASP A 525 2.26 -7.48 -19.38
C ASP A 525 1.43 -6.69 -20.39
N GLY A 526 1.43 -7.16 -21.65
CA GLY A 526 0.45 -6.83 -22.67
C GLY A 526 0.29 -5.33 -22.97
N ASP A 527 1.25 -4.76 -23.69
CA ASP A 527 1.23 -3.36 -24.17
C ASP A 527 1.24 -2.33 -23.02
N SER A 528 2.03 -2.60 -21.98
CA SER A 528 2.22 -1.68 -20.87
C SER A 528 3.42 -0.77 -21.09
N ASP A 529 3.29 0.49 -20.69
CA ASP A 529 4.26 1.55 -20.98
C ASP A 529 4.63 2.33 -19.72
N ASP A 530 5.91 2.69 -19.59
CA ASP A 530 6.40 3.60 -18.56
C ASP A 530 6.14 3.11 -17.11
N ALA A 531 6.06 1.79 -16.93
CA ALA A 531 5.89 1.16 -15.62
C ALA A 531 7.14 1.33 -14.74
N ARG A 532 6.96 1.50 -13.43
CA ARG A 532 8.03 1.70 -12.45
C ARG A 532 7.93 0.64 -11.36
N CYS A 533 8.93 -0.23 -11.25
CA CYS A 533 9.06 -1.21 -10.18
C CYS A 533 10.25 -0.82 -9.31
N GLU A 534 9.99 -0.25 -8.13
CA GLU A 534 11.01 0.46 -7.35
C GLU A 534 11.07 0.04 -5.89
N ALA A 535 12.27 -0.14 -5.36
CA ALA A 535 12.49 -0.34 -3.91
C ALA A 535 11.67 -1.49 -3.30
N ASN A 536 11.32 -2.52 -4.08
CA ASN A 536 10.58 -3.68 -3.57
C ASN A 536 11.53 -4.72 -2.97
N VAL A 537 11.03 -5.52 -2.02
CA VAL A 537 11.70 -6.69 -1.47
C VAL A 537 10.97 -7.94 -1.96
N ILE A 538 11.64 -8.76 -2.78
CA ILE A 538 11.00 -9.87 -3.49
C ILE A 538 11.78 -11.16 -3.28
N ALA A 539 11.18 -12.16 -2.62
CA ALA A 539 11.88 -13.39 -2.31
C ALA A 539 11.01 -14.64 -2.41
N ASP A 540 11.65 -15.78 -2.69
CA ASP A 540 11.02 -17.11 -2.55
C ASP A 540 9.76 -17.34 -3.36
N ASN A 541 9.55 -16.58 -4.43
CA ASN A 541 8.43 -16.83 -5.32
C ASN A 541 8.73 -18.08 -6.16
N ALA A 542 7.69 -18.87 -6.44
CA ALA A 542 7.84 -20.13 -7.16
C ALA A 542 8.37 -19.92 -8.59
N ARG A 543 8.01 -18.79 -9.21
CA ARG A 543 8.54 -18.33 -10.50
C ARG A 543 9.35 -17.04 -10.34
N ASP A 544 9.48 -16.31 -11.44
CA ASP A 544 10.26 -15.09 -11.59
C ASP A 544 9.90 -14.00 -10.55
N GLY A 545 10.89 -13.18 -10.22
CA GLY A 545 10.71 -12.02 -9.34
C GLY A 545 9.93 -10.90 -10.04
N ILE A 546 10.59 -10.15 -10.93
CA ILE A 546 9.96 -9.10 -11.74
C ILE A 546 10.03 -9.50 -13.22
N VAL A 547 8.89 -9.49 -13.90
CA VAL A 547 8.79 -9.73 -15.34
C VAL A 547 8.14 -8.54 -16.02
N ILE A 548 8.83 -7.98 -17.02
CA ILE A 548 8.28 -7.02 -17.97
C ILE A 548 8.10 -7.74 -19.31
N ALA A 549 6.86 -7.92 -19.76
CA ALA A 549 6.49 -8.71 -20.92
C ALA A 549 5.71 -7.88 -21.95
N SER A 550 6.05 -7.99 -23.24
CA SER A 550 5.31 -7.36 -24.35
C SER A 550 5.04 -5.86 -24.11
N SER A 551 6.05 -5.13 -23.62
CA SER A 551 5.90 -3.79 -23.02
C SER A 551 7.07 -2.85 -23.38
N ALA A 552 7.02 -1.58 -22.99
CA ALA A 552 8.13 -0.66 -23.23
C ALA A 552 8.40 0.35 -22.11
N ARG A 553 9.64 0.85 -22.08
CA ARG A 553 10.09 1.97 -21.23
C ARG A 553 9.86 1.75 -19.73
N ALA A 554 9.86 0.50 -19.28
CA ALA A 554 9.76 0.19 -17.86
C ALA A 554 11.07 0.55 -17.14
N ASN A 555 10.97 1.08 -15.93
CA ASN A 555 12.09 1.29 -15.02
C ASN A 555 12.00 0.30 -13.85
N VAL A 556 13.02 -0.54 -13.69
CA VAL A 556 13.14 -1.52 -12.60
C VAL A 556 14.38 -1.17 -11.78
N SER A 557 14.19 -0.50 -10.65
CA SER A 557 15.33 0.06 -9.91
C SER A 557 15.26 0.00 -8.39
N GLY A 558 16.41 -0.18 -7.75
CA GLY A 558 16.50 -0.14 -6.28
C GLY A 558 15.85 -1.34 -5.58
N ASN A 559 15.50 -2.41 -6.30
CA ASN A 559 14.82 -3.56 -5.72
C ASN A 559 15.83 -4.53 -5.09
N ARG A 560 15.40 -5.26 -4.08
CA ARG A 560 16.14 -6.38 -3.49
C ARG A 560 15.43 -7.69 -3.80
N LEU A 561 16.07 -8.56 -4.57
CA LEU A 561 15.50 -9.82 -5.02
C LEU A 561 16.37 -11.00 -4.61
N SER A 562 15.75 -12.07 -4.11
CA SER A 562 16.51 -13.28 -3.75
C SER A 562 15.71 -14.56 -3.88
N ARG A 563 16.34 -15.63 -4.38
CA ARG A 563 15.79 -17.00 -4.34
C ARG A 563 14.40 -17.15 -4.98
N ASN A 564 14.10 -16.33 -5.98
CA ASN A 564 12.93 -16.53 -6.85
C ASN A 564 13.23 -17.62 -7.89
N GLY A 565 12.19 -18.23 -8.47
CA GLY A 565 12.31 -19.30 -9.46
C GLY A 565 12.49 -20.69 -8.85
N ARG A 566 11.85 -20.97 -7.70
CA ARG A 566 12.00 -22.25 -6.97
C ARG A 566 11.51 -23.49 -7.74
N THR A 567 10.55 -23.33 -8.65
CA THR A 567 9.95 -24.46 -9.38
C THR A 567 10.05 -24.33 -10.90
N PHE A 568 10.64 -23.23 -11.38
CA PHE A 568 10.85 -22.95 -12.79
C PHE A 568 12.20 -22.28 -12.95
N ASP A 569 13.16 -22.96 -13.58
CA ASP A 569 14.46 -22.41 -13.92
C ASP A 569 14.99 -22.94 -15.27
N GLY A 570 16.01 -22.27 -15.79
CA GLY A 570 16.62 -22.58 -17.10
C GLY A 570 16.10 -21.69 -18.22
N TRP A 571 16.99 -21.40 -19.19
CA TRP A 571 16.70 -20.51 -20.33
C TRP A 571 16.09 -19.16 -19.92
N LEU A 572 16.58 -18.57 -18.83
CA LEU A 572 16.08 -17.34 -18.19
C LEU A 572 14.68 -17.41 -17.55
N TRP A 573 14.02 -18.56 -17.53
CA TRP A 573 12.90 -18.75 -16.59
C TRP A 573 13.40 -18.75 -15.15
N GLY A 574 12.54 -18.32 -14.23
CA GLY A 574 12.90 -18.17 -12.82
C GLY A 574 13.91 -17.06 -12.57
N SER A 575 13.96 -16.07 -13.45
CA SER A 575 14.84 -14.92 -13.29
C SER A 575 14.45 -14.12 -12.07
N GLN A 576 15.43 -13.53 -11.41
CA GLN A 576 15.12 -12.48 -10.44
C GLN A 576 14.47 -11.30 -11.16
N ILE A 577 15.01 -10.89 -12.32
CA ILE A 577 14.41 -9.87 -13.18
C ILE A 577 14.47 -10.34 -14.65
N LEU A 578 13.34 -10.34 -15.33
CA LEU A 578 13.24 -10.71 -16.75
C LEU A 578 12.58 -9.60 -17.57
N ILE A 579 13.28 -9.13 -18.60
CA ILE A 579 12.71 -8.27 -19.64
C ILE A 579 12.49 -9.14 -20.87
N ARG A 580 11.24 -9.42 -21.20
CA ARG A 580 10.84 -10.34 -22.27
C ARG A 580 10.01 -9.62 -23.31
N ASN A 581 10.36 -9.77 -24.58
CA ASN A 581 9.63 -9.15 -25.70
C ASN A 581 9.33 -7.66 -25.42
N SER A 582 10.31 -6.94 -24.87
CA SER A 582 10.09 -5.59 -24.36
C SER A 582 11.25 -4.68 -24.71
N ARG A 583 10.99 -3.39 -24.86
CA ARG A 583 11.98 -2.45 -25.40
C ARG A 583 12.17 -1.22 -24.54
N ASP A 584 13.37 -0.64 -24.67
CA ASP A 584 13.73 0.64 -24.08
C ASP A 584 13.58 0.65 -22.53
N CYS A 585 13.65 -0.52 -21.89
CA CYS A 585 13.55 -0.66 -20.44
C CYS A 585 14.90 -0.43 -19.74
N THR A 586 14.86 0.07 -18.51
CA THR A 586 16.04 0.25 -17.65
C THR A 586 15.96 -0.66 -16.42
N VAL A 587 17.05 -1.35 -16.12
CA VAL A 587 17.21 -2.20 -14.93
C VAL A 587 18.47 -1.77 -14.20
N SER A 588 18.34 -1.06 -13.08
CA SER A 588 19.51 -0.51 -12.39
C SER A 588 19.42 -0.49 -10.87
N ASP A 589 20.58 -0.45 -10.21
CA ASP A 589 20.67 -0.25 -8.76
C ASP A 589 19.92 -1.33 -7.95
N ASN A 590 19.72 -2.52 -8.53
CA ASN A 590 19.08 -3.63 -7.84
C ASN A 590 20.14 -4.51 -7.14
N THR A 591 19.77 -5.08 -5.99
CA THR A 591 20.54 -6.14 -5.32
C THR A 591 19.86 -7.48 -5.57
N VAL A 592 20.59 -8.41 -6.18
CA VAL A 592 20.05 -9.66 -6.70
C VAL A 592 20.85 -10.83 -6.14
N VAL A 593 20.18 -11.80 -5.51
CA VAL A 593 20.81 -13.02 -5.00
C VAL A 593 20.16 -14.25 -5.62
N ILE A 594 20.87 -14.88 -6.55
CA ILE A 594 20.47 -16.15 -7.16
C ILE A 594 20.85 -17.29 -6.20
N ALA A 595 19.93 -18.22 -5.97
CA ALA A 595 20.15 -19.35 -5.07
C ALA A 595 21.26 -20.30 -5.56
N ALA A 596 21.70 -21.20 -4.68
CA ALA A 596 22.75 -22.16 -5.01
C ALA A 596 22.26 -23.30 -5.92
N ASP A 597 20.96 -23.55 -5.92
CA ASP A 597 20.32 -24.72 -6.49
C ASP A 597 19.22 -24.41 -7.51
N HIS A 598 18.75 -23.15 -7.61
CA HIS A 598 17.70 -22.75 -8.55
C HIS A 598 17.77 -21.27 -8.95
N GLY A 599 16.95 -20.91 -9.93
CA GLY A 599 16.71 -19.53 -10.36
C GLY A 599 17.77 -18.99 -11.31
N SER A 600 17.39 -17.93 -12.04
CA SER A 600 18.21 -17.20 -13.01
C SER A 600 18.48 -15.77 -12.54
N GLY A 601 19.44 -15.09 -13.15
CA GLY A 601 19.85 -13.73 -12.78
C GLY A 601 18.95 -12.65 -13.38
N ILE A 602 19.57 -11.59 -13.91
CA ILE A 602 18.89 -10.58 -14.73
C ILE A 602 18.97 -10.99 -16.19
N GLY A 603 17.82 -11.09 -16.85
CA GLY A 603 17.67 -11.65 -18.19
C GLY A 603 16.97 -10.73 -19.18
N LEU A 604 17.40 -10.79 -20.45
CA LEU A 604 16.70 -10.26 -21.62
C LEU A 604 16.29 -11.42 -22.52
N MET A 605 15.02 -11.49 -22.93
CA MET A 605 14.50 -12.63 -23.68
C MET A 605 13.66 -12.21 -24.87
N GLN A 606 14.03 -12.65 -26.07
CA GLN A 606 13.17 -12.59 -27.25
C GLN A 606 12.52 -13.94 -27.51
N GLN A 607 11.19 -13.97 -27.51
CA GLN A 607 10.41 -15.13 -27.92
C GLN A 607 9.57 -14.85 -29.17
N ALA A 608 9.19 -15.89 -29.90
CA ALA A 608 8.08 -15.81 -30.85
C ALA A 608 6.79 -15.54 -30.06
N SER A 609 6.21 -14.34 -30.18
CA SER A 609 4.96 -14.02 -29.46
C SER A 609 3.73 -14.54 -30.22
N GLU A 610 2.82 -15.19 -29.49
CA GLU A 610 1.47 -15.54 -29.96
C GLU A 610 0.47 -14.35 -29.90
N ASP A 611 0.91 -13.19 -29.40
CA ASP A 611 0.06 -12.01 -29.18
C ASP A 611 -0.39 -11.33 -30.49
N ALA A 612 -1.55 -11.75 -30.99
CA ALA A 612 -2.43 -11.00 -31.90
C ALA A 612 -1.78 -10.35 -33.14
N GLY A 613 -0.71 -10.95 -33.68
CA GLY A 613 -0.03 -10.46 -34.89
C GLY A 613 0.87 -9.23 -34.69
N ARG A 614 1.14 -8.79 -33.46
CA ARG A 614 2.12 -7.74 -33.14
C ARG A 614 3.41 -8.36 -32.65
N THR A 615 4.55 -7.96 -33.21
CA THR A 615 5.86 -8.40 -32.70
C THR A 615 6.47 -7.32 -31.82
N TYR A 616 6.69 -7.63 -30.55
CA TYR A 616 7.47 -6.77 -29.66
C TYR A 616 8.94 -7.20 -29.68
N PRO A 617 9.86 -6.35 -30.19
CA PRO A 617 11.27 -6.65 -30.14
C PRO A 617 11.79 -6.50 -28.71
N THR A 618 12.69 -7.39 -28.32
CA THR A 618 13.54 -7.17 -27.15
C THR A 618 14.75 -6.38 -27.60
N SER A 619 14.71 -5.06 -27.42
CA SER A 619 15.69 -4.12 -28.00
C SER A 619 15.83 -2.86 -27.14
N GLY A 620 16.99 -2.22 -27.18
CA GLY A 620 17.22 -0.93 -26.51
C GLY A 620 17.22 -1.00 -24.98
N ASN A 621 17.18 -2.20 -24.40
CA ASN A 621 17.15 -2.38 -22.96
C ASN A 621 18.53 -2.16 -22.34
N ARG A 622 18.58 -1.52 -21.17
CA ARG A 622 19.82 -1.24 -20.44
C ARG A 622 19.78 -1.86 -19.06
N VAL A 623 20.76 -2.71 -18.77
CA VAL A 623 20.99 -3.32 -17.46
C VAL A 623 22.32 -2.81 -16.91
N SER A 624 22.30 -2.05 -15.82
CA SER A 624 23.52 -1.38 -15.32
C SER A 624 23.49 -1.10 -13.83
N ALA A 625 24.66 -1.03 -13.18
CA ALA A 625 24.78 -0.69 -11.77
C ALA A 625 24.00 -1.62 -10.80
N ASN A 626 23.78 -2.88 -11.18
CA ASN A 626 23.20 -3.88 -10.30
C ASN A 626 24.31 -4.64 -9.55
N ASP A 627 24.01 -5.04 -8.33
CA ASP A 627 24.82 -5.94 -7.50
C ASP A 627 24.20 -7.34 -7.56
N ILE A 628 24.92 -8.30 -8.13
CA ILE A 628 24.39 -9.61 -8.53
C ILE A 628 25.24 -10.71 -7.92
N THR A 629 24.70 -11.38 -6.90
CA THR A 629 25.32 -12.54 -6.26
C THR A 629 24.79 -13.85 -6.83
N TRP A 630 25.69 -14.69 -7.33
CA TRP A 630 25.41 -16.00 -7.89
C TRP A 630 25.95 -17.11 -6.98
N LEU A 631 25.05 -17.78 -6.24
CA LEU A 631 25.46 -18.81 -5.27
C LEU A 631 25.69 -20.21 -5.87
N GLY A 632 25.47 -20.39 -7.17
CA GLY A 632 25.92 -21.58 -7.90
C GLY A 632 24.86 -22.37 -8.66
N SER A 633 23.65 -21.83 -8.80
CA SER A 633 22.54 -22.41 -9.58
C SER A 633 23.04 -23.03 -10.89
N PRO A 634 22.89 -24.35 -11.10
CA PRO A 634 23.41 -25.04 -12.29
C PRO A 634 22.66 -24.72 -13.58
N ALA A 635 21.34 -24.49 -13.49
CA ALA A 635 20.48 -24.19 -14.63
C ALA A 635 20.35 -22.68 -14.90
N GLY A 636 20.58 -21.87 -13.86
CA GLY A 636 20.44 -20.43 -13.92
C GLY A 636 21.46 -19.77 -14.85
N ILE A 637 21.02 -18.69 -15.49
CA ILE A 637 21.86 -17.88 -16.38
C ILE A 637 21.50 -16.40 -16.20
N GLY A 638 22.41 -15.49 -16.55
CA GLY A 638 22.11 -14.09 -16.85
C GLY A 638 22.34 -13.78 -18.34
N GLY A 639 22.06 -12.54 -18.75
CA GLY A 639 22.34 -12.09 -20.12
C GLY A 639 21.11 -12.15 -21.02
N GLY A 640 21.28 -12.65 -22.25
CA GLY A 640 20.30 -12.56 -23.33
C GLY A 640 20.07 -13.85 -24.09
N VAL A 641 18.80 -14.26 -24.23
CA VAL A 641 18.39 -15.43 -25.03
C VAL A 641 17.35 -15.07 -26.08
N ALA A 642 17.32 -15.84 -27.18
CA ALA A 642 16.28 -15.71 -28.17
C ALA A 642 15.96 -17.05 -28.85
N ASP A 643 14.68 -17.42 -28.92
CA ASP A 643 14.18 -18.52 -29.76
C ASP A 643 13.66 -18.02 -31.13
N TYR A 644 13.58 -16.70 -31.27
CA TYR A 644 13.02 -16.02 -32.43
C TYR A 644 13.84 -14.78 -32.77
N ARG A 645 14.14 -14.59 -34.06
CA ARG A 645 14.91 -13.44 -34.59
C ARG A 645 16.17 -13.10 -33.75
N LEU A 646 16.99 -14.11 -33.48
CA LEU A 646 18.23 -13.96 -32.72
C LEU A 646 19.11 -12.81 -33.23
N ASP A 647 19.33 -12.71 -34.55
CA ASP A 647 20.15 -11.63 -35.12
C ASP A 647 19.62 -10.23 -34.80
N ALA A 648 18.29 -10.05 -34.83
CA ALA A 648 17.65 -8.77 -34.50
C ALA A 648 17.72 -8.48 -33.00
N PHE A 649 17.63 -9.51 -32.15
CA PHE A 649 17.84 -9.39 -30.71
C PHE A 649 19.26 -8.94 -30.37
N LEU A 650 20.26 -9.60 -30.96
CA LEU A 650 21.69 -9.31 -30.73
C LEU A 650 22.08 -7.92 -31.26
N ALA A 651 21.55 -7.52 -32.42
CA ALA A 651 21.76 -6.19 -33.00
C ALA A 651 20.84 -5.10 -32.41
N GLY A 652 19.91 -5.47 -31.53
CA GLY A 652 18.82 -4.62 -31.06
C GLY A 652 19.22 -3.53 -30.07
N GLY A 653 20.51 -3.28 -29.85
CA GLY A 653 20.98 -2.23 -28.92
C GLY A 653 20.73 -2.53 -27.43
N ASN A 654 20.44 -3.78 -27.09
CA ASN A 654 20.41 -4.25 -25.71
C ASN A 654 21.82 -4.21 -25.11
N ARG A 655 21.95 -3.77 -23.85
CA ARG A 655 23.27 -3.58 -23.23
C ARG A 655 23.27 -3.89 -21.75
N PHE A 656 24.31 -4.61 -21.35
CA PHE A 656 24.76 -4.76 -19.97
C PHE A 656 26.01 -3.90 -19.76
N ASP A 657 26.09 -3.11 -18.69
CA ASP A 657 27.28 -2.31 -18.40
C ASP A 657 27.35 -1.85 -16.93
N GLY A 658 28.50 -2.07 -16.29
CA GLY A 658 28.76 -1.53 -14.96
C GLY A 658 28.00 -2.26 -13.86
N ASN A 659 27.68 -3.55 -14.05
CA ASN A 659 27.15 -4.39 -12.98
C ASN A 659 28.30 -5.05 -12.21
N HIS A 660 28.07 -5.37 -10.95
CA HIS A 660 29.01 -6.08 -10.09
C HIS A 660 28.49 -7.49 -9.83
N TYR A 661 29.30 -8.49 -10.18
CA TYR A 661 28.97 -9.90 -10.03
C TYR A 661 29.80 -10.58 -8.95
N HIS A 662 29.14 -11.26 -8.01
CA HIS A 662 29.78 -12.12 -7.02
C HIS A 662 29.51 -13.59 -7.39
N LEU A 663 30.53 -14.35 -7.79
CA LEU A 663 30.36 -15.67 -8.39
C LEU A 663 30.90 -16.78 -7.48
N ALA A 664 30.05 -17.75 -7.12
CA ALA A 664 30.51 -18.97 -6.45
C ALA A 664 31.36 -19.88 -7.36
N LYS A 665 31.26 -19.71 -8.68
CA LYS A 665 32.07 -20.43 -9.69
C LYS A 665 32.64 -19.44 -10.71
N PRO A 666 33.74 -18.72 -10.40
CA PRO A 666 34.28 -17.67 -11.27
C PRO A 666 34.68 -18.15 -12.68
N ALA A 667 35.11 -19.40 -12.81
CA ALA A 667 35.46 -20.03 -14.09
C ALA A 667 34.25 -20.62 -14.85
N GLY A 668 33.01 -20.44 -14.34
CA GLY A 668 31.80 -20.97 -14.93
C GLY A 668 31.24 -20.15 -16.09
N THR A 669 30.22 -20.69 -16.77
CA THR A 669 29.48 -20.02 -17.85
C THR A 669 28.12 -19.52 -17.36
N ALA A 670 28.13 -18.41 -16.61
CA ALA A 670 26.92 -17.84 -16.01
C ALA A 670 26.10 -16.97 -16.98
N TRP A 671 26.62 -16.63 -18.16
CA TRP A 671 25.94 -15.75 -19.12
C TRP A 671 25.61 -16.45 -20.42
N GLU A 672 24.54 -15.98 -21.07
CA GLU A 672 24.19 -16.32 -22.45
C GLU A 672 24.11 -15.04 -23.29
N TRP A 673 24.67 -15.10 -24.50
CA TRP A 673 24.51 -14.08 -25.52
C TRP A 673 24.77 -14.69 -26.90
N GLY A 674 23.74 -15.31 -27.49
CA GLY A 674 23.86 -16.12 -28.71
C GLY A 674 24.61 -17.46 -28.52
N ALA A 675 25.47 -17.55 -27.50
CA ALA A 675 26.12 -18.75 -27.01
C ALA A 675 26.32 -18.62 -25.49
N ARG A 676 26.71 -19.72 -24.82
CA ARG A 676 27.11 -19.68 -23.41
C ARG A 676 28.51 -19.10 -23.25
N LEU A 677 28.64 -18.17 -22.30
CA LEU A 677 29.84 -17.37 -22.11
C LEU A 677 30.27 -17.38 -20.64
N GLY A 678 31.58 -17.46 -20.41
CA GLY A 678 32.21 -17.06 -19.16
C GLY A 678 32.44 -15.54 -19.12
N TRP A 679 32.91 -15.04 -17.99
CA TRP A 679 33.06 -13.60 -17.73
C TRP A 679 33.87 -12.86 -18.81
N ASP A 680 35.09 -13.32 -19.11
CA ASP A 680 35.97 -12.65 -20.08
C ASP A 680 35.37 -12.62 -21.49
N ALA A 681 34.66 -13.68 -21.88
CA ALA A 681 34.00 -13.76 -23.18
C ALA A 681 32.76 -12.85 -23.24
N PHE A 682 32.00 -12.74 -22.15
CA PHE A 682 30.88 -11.81 -22.05
C PHE A 682 31.37 -10.36 -22.17
N ARG A 683 32.49 -10.03 -21.51
CA ARG A 683 33.17 -8.73 -21.65
C ARG A 683 33.68 -8.44 -23.05
N ALA A 684 34.38 -9.40 -23.65
CA ALA A 684 34.90 -9.27 -25.00
C ALA A 684 33.80 -9.11 -26.06
N ALA A 685 32.61 -9.65 -25.82
CA ALA A 685 31.42 -9.46 -26.65
C ALA A 685 30.80 -8.05 -26.56
N GLY A 686 31.37 -7.15 -25.75
CA GLY A 686 30.93 -5.76 -25.61
C GLY A 686 29.88 -5.52 -24.52
N HIS A 687 29.57 -6.55 -23.74
CA HIS A 687 28.72 -6.47 -22.55
C HIS A 687 29.60 -6.26 -21.32
N GLU A 688 29.15 -5.56 -20.28
CA GLU A 688 29.95 -5.36 -19.05
C GLU A 688 31.33 -4.74 -19.26
N ALA A 689 31.45 -3.78 -20.18
CA ALA A 689 32.71 -3.09 -20.46
C ALA A 689 33.32 -2.49 -19.17
N THR A 690 32.46 -1.88 -18.34
CA THR A 690 32.82 -1.28 -17.05
C THR A 690 32.44 -2.13 -15.83
N GLY A 691 31.90 -3.33 -16.05
CA GLY A 691 31.48 -4.23 -14.97
C GLY A 691 32.65 -4.93 -14.28
N THR A 692 32.37 -5.47 -13.09
CA THR A 692 33.33 -6.22 -12.26
C THR A 692 32.80 -7.59 -11.89
N SER A 693 33.69 -8.55 -11.69
CA SER A 693 33.35 -9.84 -11.10
C SER A 693 34.37 -10.21 -10.02
N ASP A 694 33.91 -10.80 -8.93
CA ASP A 694 34.75 -11.43 -7.92
C ASP A 694 34.18 -12.79 -7.48
N GLU A 695 34.94 -13.50 -6.63
CA GLU A 695 34.53 -14.78 -6.07
C GLU A 695 33.72 -14.58 -4.79
N VAL A 696 32.64 -15.35 -4.62
CA VAL A 696 31.92 -15.39 -3.34
C VAL A 696 32.83 -16.01 -2.27
N ILE A 697 33.31 -15.18 -1.34
CA ILE A 697 34.13 -15.66 -0.23
C ILE A 697 33.24 -16.41 0.78
N ALA A 698 33.58 -17.67 1.06
CA ALA A 698 32.88 -18.48 2.06
C ALA A 698 32.75 -17.74 3.40
N GLY A 699 31.51 -17.48 3.84
CA GLY A 699 31.17 -16.72 5.05
C GLY A 699 30.72 -15.27 4.80
N HIS A 700 30.83 -14.74 3.58
CA HIS A 700 30.30 -13.44 3.15
C HIS A 700 29.11 -13.61 2.19
N THR A 701 28.19 -14.52 2.50
CA THR A 701 26.88 -14.47 1.84
C THR A 701 26.19 -13.18 2.33
N PRO A 702 25.75 -12.26 1.45
CA PRO A 702 24.88 -11.18 1.86
C PRO A 702 23.74 -11.81 2.65
N ALA A 703 23.50 -11.35 3.89
CA ALA A 703 22.44 -11.90 4.72
C ALA A 703 21.16 -12.00 3.88
N SER A 704 20.52 -13.17 3.85
CA SER A 704 19.18 -13.29 3.25
C SER A 704 18.32 -12.14 3.79
N PRO A 705 17.60 -11.39 2.93
CA PRO A 705 16.67 -10.39 3.44
C PRO A 705 15.72 -11.03 4.46
N PRO A 706 15.39 -10.33 5.56
CA PRO A 706 14.44 -10.82 6.56
C PRO A 706 13.02 -11.05 6.01
#